data_AF-A0A2V7RWQ9-F1
#
_entry.id   AF-A0A2V7RWQ9-F1
#
_cell.length_a   1.000
_cell.length_b   1.000
_cell.length_c   1.000
_cell.angle_alpha   90.00
_cell.angle_beta   90.00
_cell.angle_gamma   90.00
#
_symmetry.space_group_name_H-M   'P 1'
#
loop_
_entity.id
_entity.type
_entity.pdbx_description
1 polymer ?
#
loop_
_entity_poly.entity_id
_entity_poly.type
_entity_poly.pdbx_seq_one_letter_code
_entity_poly.pdbx_strand_id
1 'polypeptide(L)'
;TVRFGPNHSLEGAGSFSQMADLVAEMKAGKVAVLLVHGANPVYSLGGAFAQALGKVGYKVSFSAYLDETSAASDLVLPELHPLEQWNDSRPQAGVYALQQPVMQPVFPNARHSGDVLLQVAGKQGTFKNYLRSRWAELHARFGRGQDFETFWMDALQHGGIYREAPAQAVRLGPDAGRLPQLAGAALAAGWRKSGRPVLTVFPSVALHDGRGANKPWLQELPDPVSKITWHAWVEVHPETAARWQLASGDVVLITSSHGSVRAPVWITPGVRPDVLAVPTGQGHNAYGRYARDRSFNAFELLGNEPEAYGGRAFTVGVTVVKTADHRRLATLEGDAREQGRGVIEVLPLAKARGLRPGQHPFAEREVPAYSEQAVEEWAEAQRKKASLGNYAGEHPRWGMAIDLAKCTGCSACVTACYAENNLATVGEELVTRRRQMSWMRIERYYTGGEQGGGRPVGAVVTPMLCQQCGNAPCEPVCPVYAAYHTADGLNGQVYNRCVGTRYCSNNCPYKVRYFNWFNYAEPGGEWESWPDPLNMLLNPDVTVREKGVMEKCTFCVQRIRAAQNRARLEDRGVQDGEITPACAQACPSEAIVFGDLHDRSSRVAALARDPRGYHVLESRNTKPAITYLARVVQGEATEA
;
A
#
# COMPACT_ATOMS: atom_id res chain seq x y z
N THR A 1 -31.94 -8.99 -10.93
CA THR A 1 -30.77 -8.53 -10.16
C THR A 1 -30.10 -7.44 -10.95
N VAL A 2 -30.03 -6.21 -10.44
CA VAL A 2 -29.26 -5.14 -11.09
C VAL A 2 -27.81 -5.36 -10.70
N ARG A 3 -26.95 -5.58 -11.70
CA ARG A 3 -25.51 -5.67 -11.52
C ARG A 3 -24.95 -4.25 -11.62
N PHE A 4 -24.41 -3.74 -10.52
CA PHE A 4 -23.74 -2.45 -10.48
C PHE A 4 -22.24 -2.67 -10.60
N GLY A 5 -21.62 -2.14 -11.65
CA GLY A 5 -20.18 -2.26 -11.91
C GLY A 5 -19.85 -3.09 -13.15
N PRO A 6 -18.56 -3.16 -13.54
CA PRO A 6 -18.14 -3.97 -14.67
C PRO A 6 -18.27 -5.44 -14.26
N ASN A 7 -19.16 -6.22 -14.90
CA ASN A 7 -19.40 -7.65 -14.60
C ASN A 7 -18.10 -8.40 -14.24
N HIS A 8 -17.83 -8.56 -12.94
CA HIS A 8 -16.57 -9.09 -12.43
C HIS A 8 -16.62 -10.63 -12.36
N SER A 9 -15.46 -11.31 -12.49
CA SER A 9 -15.40 -12.77 -12.29
C SER A 9 -15.89 -13.22 -10.91
N LEU A 10 -15.76 -12.35 -9.89
CA LEU A 10 -16.27 -12.60 -8.54
C LEU A 10 -17.79 -12.79 -8.49
N GLU A 11 -18.55 -12.31 -9.48
CA GLU A 11 -20.00 -12.56 -9.56
C GLU A 11 -20.33 -14.03 -9.86
N GLY A 12 -19.37 -14.81 -10.38
CA GLY A 12 -19.49 -16.25 -10.56
C GLY A 12 -19.01 -17.07 -9.36
N ALA A 13 -18.51 -16.42 -8.31
CA ALA A 13 -18.09 -17.11 -7.09
C ALA A 13 -19.31 -17.56 -6.27
N GLY A 14 -19.09 -18.55 -5.39
CA GLY A 14 -20.10 -19.01 -4.45
C GLY A 14 -20.54 -17.89 -3.49
N SER A 15 -21.84 -17.82 -3.19
CA SER A 15 -22.39 -16.87 -2.23
C SER A 15 -22.02 -17.26 -0.79
N PHE A 16 -22.17 -16.31 0.14
CA PHE A 16 -21.96 -16.60 1.56
C PHE A 16 -22.98 -17.62 2.09
N SER A 17 -24.20 -17.62 1.57
CA SER A 17 -25.20 -18.67 1.86
C SER A 17 -24.71 -20.06 1.43
N GLN A 18 -24.13 -20.19 0.24
CA GLN A 18 -23.57 -21.47 -0.23
C GLN A 18 -22.39 -21.93 0.64
N MET A 19 -21.62 -20.99 1.19
CA MET A 19 -20.58 -21.29 2.18
C MET A 19 -21.18 -21.82 3.49
N ALA A 20 -22.28 -21.22 3.97
CA ALA A 20 -22.99 -21.70 5.16
C ALA A 20 -23.61 -23.10 4.92
N ASP A 21 -24.18 -23.36 3.75
CA ASP A 21 -24.69 -24.67 3.35
C ASP A 21 -23.57 -25.72 3.36
N LEU A 22 -22.40 -25.39 2.79
CA LEU A 22 -21.22 -26.25 2.86
C LEU A 22 -20.82 -26.55 4.31
N VAL A 23 -20.82 -25.56 5.20
CA VAL A 23 -20.54 -25.77 6.63
C VAL A 23 -21.53 -26.72 7.28
N ALA A 24 -22.82 -26.61 6.94
CA ALA A 24 -23.85 -27.51 7.43
C ALA A 24 -23.66 -28.95 6.90
N GLU A 25 -23.32 -29.10 5.62
CA GLU A 25 -23.03 -30.41 5.01
C GLU A 25 -21.79 -31.08 5.62
N MET A 26 -20.73 -30.31 5.88
CA MET A 26 -19.54 -30.80 6.57
C MET A 26 -19.90 -31.29 7.99
N LYS A 27 -20.67 -30.50 8.77
CA LYS A 27 -21.12 -30.90 10.11
C LYS A 27 -21.99 -32.17 10.08
N ALA A 28 -22.81 -32.33 9.05
CA ALA A 28 -23.64 -33.51 8.84
C ALA A 28 -22.86 -34.73 8.31
N GLY A 29 -21.55 -34.61 8.08
CA GLY A 29 -20.71 -35.70 7.57
C GLY A 29 -20.99 -36.06 6.10
N LYS A 30 -21.62 -35.15 5.33
CA LYS A 30 -21.96 -35.39 3.91
C LYS A 30 -20.78 -35.15 2.97
N VAL A 31 -19.76 -34.42 3.43
CA VAL A 31 -18.58 -34.08 2.62
C VAL A 31 -17.49 -35.13 2.86
N ALA A 32 -17.30 -36.01 1.88
CA ALA A 32 -16.26 -37.04 1.94
C ALA A 32 -14.85 -36.47 1.69
N VAL A 33 -14.72 -35.58 0.71
CA VAL A 33 -13.45 -34.93 0.33
C VAL A 33 -13.68 -33.43 0.16
N LEU A 34 -12.81 -32.61 0.76
CA LEU A 34 -12.77 -31.16 0.57
C LEU A 34 -11.43 -30.75 -0.05
N LEU A 35 -11.49 -30.03 -1.18
CA LEU A 35 -10.34 -29.42 -1.82
C LEU A 35 -10.37 -27.90 -1.58
N VAL A 36 -9.34 -27.36 -0.94
CA VAL A 36 -9.20 -25.92 -0.68
C VAL A 36 -8.04 -25.40 -1.52
N HIS A 37 -8.27 -24.38 -2.34
CA HIS A 37 -7.23 -23.80 -3.20
C HIS A 37 -7.06 -22.31 -2.93
N GLY A 38 -5.88 -21.92 -2.45
CA GLY A 38 -5.51 -20.52 -2.23
C GLY A 38 -6.40 -19.74 -1.26
N ALA A 39 -7.09 -20.44 -0.35
CA ALA A 39 -8.06 -19.87 0.56
C ALA A 39 -7.83 -20.34 2.01
N ASN A 40 -8.18 -19.48 2.96
CA ASN A 40 -7.99 -19.75 4.39
C ASN A 40 -9.29 -19.57 5.21
N PRO A 41 -10.32 -20.40 4.98
CA PRO A 41 -11.61 -20.32 5.68
C PRO A 41 -11.53 -20.59 7.18
N VAL A 42 -10.56 -21.36 7.68
CA VAL A 42 -10.38 -21.55 9.14
C VAL A 42 -10.09 -20.21 9.82
N TYR A 43 -9.28 -19.36 9.22
CA TYR A 43 -9.01 -18.02 9.74
C TYR A 43 -10.19 -17.05 9.52
N SER A 44 -10.77 -17.00 8.31
CA SER A 44 -11.78 -15.98 7.96
C SER A 44 -13.18 -16.27 8.50
N LEU A 45 -13.52 -17.55 8.76
CA LEU A 45 -14.79 -17.99 9.33
C LEU A 45 -14.64 -18.49 10.78
N GLY A 46 -13.42 -18.62 11.29
CA GLY A 46 -13.15 -18.93 12.70
C GLY A 46 -13.60 -20.34 13.15
N GLY A 47 -13.83 -20.47 14.46
CA GLY A 47 -13.97 -21.77 15.13
C GLY A 47 -15.10 -22.66 14.61
N ALA A 48 -16.22 -22.10 14.16
CA ALA A 48 -17.34 -22.89 13.66
C ALA A 48 -16.99 -23.63 12.35
N PHE A 49 -16.19 -23.00 11.47
CA PHE A 49 -15.68 -23.66 10.27
C PHE A 49 -14.64 -24.71 10.64
N ALA A 50 -13.71 -24.39 11.56
CA ALA A 50 -12.70 -25.34 12.02
C ALA A 50 -13.32 -26.63 12.61
N GLN A 51 -14.38 -26.50 13.40
CA GLN A 51 -15.13 -27.64 13.95
C GLN A 51 -15.82 -28.47 12.85
N ALA A 52 -16.42 -27.80 11.85
CA ALA A 52 -17.05 -28.47 10.72
C ALA A 52 -16.02 -29.21 9.85
N LEU A 53 -14.87 -28.57 9.61
CA LEU A 53 -13.74 -29.15 8.89
C LEU A 53 -13.28 -30.46 9.54
N GLY A 54 -13.28 -30.54 10.88
CA GLY A 54 -12.96 -31.78 11.62
C GLY A 54 -13.91 -32.96 11.38
N LYS A 55 -15.06 -32.76 10.72
CA LYS A 55 -16.00 -33.82 10.31
C LYS A 55 -15.83 -34.29 8.87
N VAL A 56 -15.01 -33.60 8.08
CA VAL A 56 -14.73 -33.98 6.69
C VAL A 56 -13.82 -35.20 6.66
N GLY A 57 -14.17 -36.18 5.81
CA GLY A 57 -13.44 -37.44 5.70
C GLY A 57 -11.98 -37.27 5.26
N TYR A 58 -11.74 -36.45 4.23
CA TYR A 58 -10.38 -36.16 3.73
C TYR A 58 -10.26 -34.72 3.21
N LYS A 59 -9.20 -34.02 3.62
CA LYS A 59 -9.00 -32.58 3.42
C LYS A 59 -7.70 -32.34 2.67
N VAL A 60 -7.78 -31.71 1.51
CA VAL A 60 -6.62 -31.37 0.68
C VAL A 60 -6.51 -29.86 0.55
N SER A 61 -5.37 -29.30 0.90
CA SER A 61 -5.05 -27.88 0.71
C SER A 61 -4.01 -27.69 -0.39
N PHE A 62 -4.33 -26.85 -1.37
CA PHE A 62 -3.40 -26.31 -2.36
C PHE A 62 -3.02 -24.89 -1.92
N SER A 63 -1.84 -24.74 -1.33
CA SER A 63 -1.38 -23.45 -0.80
C SER A 63 0.12 -23.30 -0.94
N ALA A 64 0.57 -22.06 -1.18
CA ALA A 64 1.97 -21.69 -1.14
C ALA A 64 2.49 -21.50 0.30
N TYR A 65 1.58 -21.48 1.29
CA TYR A 65 1.90 -21.21 2.69
C TYR A 65 1.19 -22.18 3.63
N LEU A 66 1.83 -22.50 4.75
CA LEU A 66 1.20 -23.26 5.82
C LEU A 66 0.32 -22.33 6.69
N ASP A 67 -0.83 -21.94 6.14
CA ASP A 67 -1.90 -21.21 6.82
C ASP A 67 -2.74 -22.11 7.74
N GLU A 68 -3.72 -21.53 8.43
CA GLU A 68 -4.57 -22.24 9.40
C GLU A 68 -5.36 -23.38 8.77
N THR A 69 -5.86 -23.18 7.56
CA THR A 69 -6.64 -24.21 6.84
C THR A 69 -5.74 -25.34 6.35
N SER A 70 -4.54 -24.98 5.88
CA SER A 70 -3.53 -25.94 5.45
C SER A 70 -3.00 -26.75 6.63
N ALA A 71 -2.78 -26.12 7.79
CA ALA A 71 -2.39 -26.81 9.02
C ALA A 71 -3.48 -27.77 9.54
N ALA A 72 -4.75 -27.50 9.24
CA ALA A 72 -5.89 -28.36 9.58
C ALA A 72 -6.24 -29.42 8.52
N SER A 73 -5.49 -29.48 7.40
CA SER A 73 -5.74 -30.40 6.28
C SER A 73 -4.95 -31.70 6.42
N ASP A 74 -5.44 -32.79 5.83
CA ASP A 74 -4.78 -34.11 5.88
C ASP A 74 -3.65 -34.23 4.85
N LEU A 75 -3.79 -33.51 3.72
CA LEU A 75 -2.78 -33.41 2.68
C LEU A 75 -2.57 -31.94 2.30
N VAL A 76 -1.32 -31.49 2.38
CA VAL A 76 -0.91 -30.17 1.89
C VAL A 76 -0.09 -30.37 0.62
N LEU A 77 -0.58 -29.79 -0.47
CA LEU A 77 0.08 -29.76 -1.76
C LEU A 77 0.65 -28.36 -1.99
N PRO A 78 1.98 -28.19 -1.96
CA PRO A 78 2.61 -26.90 -2.21
C PRO A 78 2.30 -26.39 -3.61
N GLU A 79 1.65 -25.23 -3.68
CA GLU A 79 1.26 -24.56 -4.92
C GLU A 79 2.39 -23.65 -5.42
N LEU A 80 2.48 -23.51 -6.75
CA LEU A 80 3.41 -22.58 -7.38
C LEU A 80 2.97 -21.12 -7.18
N HIS A 81 3.93 -20.22 -6.97
CA HIS A 81 3.64 -18.79 -6.96
C HIS A 81 3.16 -18.33 -8.36
N PRO A 82 2.29 -17.32 -8.50
CA PRO A 82 1.88 -16.80 -9.81
C PRO A 82 3.02 -16.44 -10.78
N LEU A 83 4.22 -16.13 -10.27
CA LEU A 83 5.40 -15.87 -11.10
C LEU A 83 6.09 -17.15 -11.65
N GLU A 84 5.71 -18.32 -11.16
CA GLU A 84 6.30 -19.63 -11.46
C GLU A 84 5.36 -20.52 -12.30
N GLN A 85 4.15 -20.07 -12.61
CA GLN A 85 3.13 -20.89 -13.26
C GLN A 85 2.38 -20.20 -14.40
N TRP A 86 1.92 -21.01 -15.35
CA TRP A 86 1.00 -20.63 -16.41
C TRP A 86 -0.42 -20.50 -15.86
N ASN A 87 -1.11 -19.39 -16.13
CA ASN A 87 -2.52 -19.26 -15.74
C ASN A 87 -3.25 -18.24 -16.63
N ASP A 88 -4.54 -18.07 -16.44
CA ASP A 88 -5.28 -16.92 -16.95
C ASP A 88 -6.25 -16.36 -15.91
N SER A 89 -6.71 -15.13 -16.15
CA SER A 89 -7.73 -14.52 -15.30
C SER A 89 -8.66 -13.63 -16.12
N ARG A 90 -9.87 -13.44 -15.59
CA ARG A 90 -10.91 -12.63 -16.23
C ARG A 90 -11.45 -11.63 -15.19
N PRO A 91 -10.66 -10.62 -14.80
CA PRO A 91 -11.01 -9.74 -13.67
C PRO A 91 -12.30 -8.96 -13.90
N GLN A 92 -12.59 -8.63 -15.16
CA GLN A 92 -13.83 -8.01 -15.59
C GLN A 92 -14.21 -8.49 -17.00
N ALA A 93 -15.48 -8.36 -17.36
CA ALA A 93 -15.92 -8.62 -18.72
C ALA A 93 -15.07 -7.86 -19.76
N GLY A 94 -14.78 -8.52 -20.87
CA GLY A 94 -13.93 -7.96 -21.94
C GLY A 94 -12.43 -8.06 -21.69
N VAL A 95 -11.99 -8.42 -20.48
CA VAL A 95 -10.57 -8.64 -20.15
C VAL A 95 -10.29 -10.13 -19.97
N TYR A 96 -9.38 -10.65 -20.79
CA TYR A 96 -8.83 -12.00 -20.69
C TYR A 96 -7.32 -11.87 -20.47
N ALA A 97 -6.89 -11.82 -19.23
CA ALA A 97 -5.48 -11.68 -18.88
C ALA A 97 -4.78 -13.05 -18.93
N LEU A 98 -3.60 -13.09 -19.54
CA LEU A 98 -2.78 -14.29 -19.65
C LEU A 98 -1.56 -14.15 -18.73
N GLN A 99 -1.35 -15.14 -17.86
CA GLN A 99 -0.22 -15.20 -16.94
C GLN A 99 0.84 -16.15 -17.49
N GLN A 100 2.07 -15.64 -17.58
CA GLN A 100 3.25 -16.40 -17.95
C GLN A 100 4.21 -16.53 -16.77
N PRO A 101 4.85 -17.70 -16.57
CA PRO A 101 5.94 -17.81 -15.61
C PRO A 101 7.12 -16.96 -16.05
N VAL A 102 7.71 -16.20 -15.13
CA VAL A 102 8.92 -15.39 -15.34
C VAL A 102 10.15 -15.99 -14.68
N MET A 103 9.97 -17.08 -13.94
CA MET A 103 11.02 -17.86 -13.32
C MET A 103 10.64 -19.34 -13.24
N GLN A 104 11.65 -20.19 -13.06
CA GLN A 104 11.42 -21.60 -12.73
C GLN A 104 10.95 -21.71 -11.26
N PRO A 105 10.21 -22.79 -10.90
CA PRO A 105 9.86 -23.05 -9.51
C PRO A 105 11.09 -23.04 -8.60
N VAL A 106 11.06 -22.21 -7.55
CA VAL A 106 12.12 -22.17 -6.54
C VAL A 106 12.17 -23.49 -5.76
N PHE A 107 11.00 -24.05 -5.44
CA PHE A 107 10.88 -25.31 -4.72
C PHE A 107 10.55 -26.45 -5.69
N PRO A 108 11.43 -27.47 -5.85
CA PRO A 108 11.28 -28.50 -6.88
C PRO A 108 10.07 -29.42 -6.67
N ASN A 109 9.57 -29.51 -5.44
CA ASN A 109 8.42 -30.36 -5.09
C ASN A 109 7.07 -29.65 -5.23
N ALA A 110 7.06 -28.34 -5.51
CA ALA A 110 5.82 -27.60 -5.74
C ALA A 110 5.26 -27.93 -7.12
N ARG A 111 3.93 -28.04 -7.21
CA ARG A 111 3.23 -28.43 -8.44
C ARG A 111 2.04 -27.51 -8.65
N HIS A 112 1.77 -27.20 -9.91
CA HIS A 112 0.55 -26.47 -10.27
C HIS A 112 -0.69 -27.30 -9.90
N SER A 113 -1.65 -26.73 -9.17
CA SER A 113 -2.94 -27.41 -8.86
C SER A 113 -3.63 -27.99 -10.09
N GLY A 114 -3.69 -27.24 -11.19
CA GLY A 114 -4.23 -27.71 -12.46
C GLY A 114 -3.56 -28.98 -12.98
N ASP A 115 -2.23 -29.10 -12.89
CA ASP A 115 -1.51 -30.32 -13.27
C ASP A 115 -1.90 -31.50 -12.38
N VAL A 116 -2.01 -31.26 -11.07
CA VAL A 116 -2.42 -32.30 -10.11
C VAL A 116 -3.85 -32.77 -10.42
N LEU A 117 -4.78 -31.84 -10.64
CA LEU A 117 -6.18 -32.16 -10.94
C LEU A 117 -6.33 -32.92 -12.26
N LEU A 118 -5.56 -32.55 -13.30
CA LEU A 118 -5.54 -33.28 -14.56
C LEU A 118 -5.03 -34.72 -14.35
N GLN A 119 -3.94 -34.89 -13.61
CA GLN A 119 -3.37 -36.21 -13.32
C GLN A 119 -4.34 -37.10 -12.54
N VAL A 120 -4.97 -36.58 -11.47
CA VAL A 120 -5.95 -37.32 -10.67
C VAL A 120 -7.18 -37.68 -11.49
N ALA A 121 -7.59 -36.82 -12.43
CA ALA A 121 -8.68 -37.10 -13.36
C ALA A 121 -8.31 -38.07 -14.50
N GLY A 122 -7.07 -38.61 -14.53
CA GLY A 122 -6.59 -39.49 -15.60
C GLY A 122 -6.39 -38.80 -16.94
N LYS A 123 -6.32 -37.47 -16.96
CA LYS A 123 -6.08 -36.67 -18.17
C LYS A 123 -4.58 -36.54 -18.42
N GLN A 124 -4.18 -36.69 -19.69
CA GLN A 124 -2.81 -36.52 -20.13
C GLN A 124 -2.50 -35.05 -20.42
N GLY A 125 -1.23 -34.66 -20.29
CA GLY A 125 -0.75 -33.31 -20.56
C GLY A 125 -0.68 -32.40 -19.34
N THR A 126 -0.22 -31.18 -19.55
CA THR A 126 -0.04 -30.17 -18.49
C THR A 126 -1.17 -29.14 -18.50
N PHE A 127 -1.26 -28.36 -17.43
CA PHE A 127 -2.17 -27.23 -17.33
C PHE A 127 -1.88 -26.18 -18.40
N LYS A 128 -0.62 -26.00 -18.82
CA LYS A 128 -0.28 -25.17 -20.00
C LYS A 128 -0.98 -25.68 -21.27
N ASN A 129 -1.00 -26.99 -21.49
CA ASN A 129 -1.67 -27.58 -22.66
C ASN A 129 -3.18 -27.36 -22.58
N TYR A 130 -3.77 -27.56 -21.39
CA TYR A 130 -5.17 -27.25 -21.13
C TYR A 130 -5.49 -25.76 -21.35
N LEU A 131 -4.64 -24.86 -20.85
CA LEU A 131 -4.80 -23.42 -21.02
C LEU A 131 -4.78 -23.04 -22.51
N ARG A 132 -3.82 -23.55 -23.28
CA ARG A 132 -3.75 -23.34 -24.73
C ARG A 132 -5.02 -23.84 -25.43
N SER A 133 -5.59 -24.98 -25.03
CA SER A 133 -6.85 -25.44 -25.62
C SER A 133 -8.03 -24.51 -25.32
N ARG A 134 -8.09 -23.93 -24.11
CA ARG A 134 -9.12 -22.92 -23.77
C ARG A 134 -8.90 -21.61 -24.51
N TRP A 135 -7.65 -21.24 -24.77
CA TRP A 135 -7.31 -20.06 -25.57
C TRP A 135 -7.54 -20.27 -27.06
N ALA A 136 -7.53 -21.51 -27.56
CA ALA A 136 -7.96 -21.80 -28.94
C ALA A 136 -9.46 -21.49 -29.14
N GLU A 137 -10.31 -21.66 -28.12
CA GLU A 137 -11.71 -21.21 -28.17
C GLU A 137 -11.82 -19.68 -28.25
N LEU A 138 -10.90 -18.94 -27.61
CA LEU A 138 -10.83 -17.49 -27.71
C LEU A 138 -10.28 -17.04 -29.06
N HIS A 139 -9.31 -17.76 -29.62
CA HIS A 139 -8.78 -17.55 -30.96
C HIS A 139 -9.87 -17.67 -32.03
N ALA A 140 -10.75 -18.68 -31.93
CA ALA A 140 -11.89 -18.81 -32.85
C ALA A 140 -12.81 -17.57 -32.85
N ARG A 141 -12.86 -16.82 -31.75
CA ARG A 141 -13.68 -15.61 -31.58
C ARG A 141 -12.91 -14.32 -31.89
N PHE A 142 -11.61 -14.29 -31.62
CA PHE A 142 -10.82 -13.06 -31.54
C PHE A 142 -9.53 -13.08 -32.36
N GLY A 143 -9.21 -14.18 -33.04
CA GLY A 143 -7.96 -14.37 -33.79
C GLY A 143 -7.84 -13.54 -35.07
N ARG A 144 -8.93 -12.93 -35.56
CA ARG A 144 -8.94 -12.01 -36.73
C ARG A 144 -8.21 -12.56 -37.97
N GLY A 145 -8.32 -13.87 -38.22
CA GLY A 145 -7.70 -14.54 -39.36
C GLY A 145 -6.21 -14.89 -39.19
N GLN A 146 -5.59 -14.56 -38.05
CA GLN A 146 -4.26 -15.04 -37.68
C GLN A 146 -4.31 -16.54 -37.34
N ASP A 147 -3.19 -17.24 -37.48
CA ASP A 147 -3.05 -18.59 -36.92
C ASP A 147 -2.97 -18.54 -35.38
N PHE A 148 -3.15 -19.70 -34.74
CA PHE A 148 -3.20 -19.77 -33.28
C PHE A 148 -1.87 -19.39 -32.60
N GLU A 149 -0.72 -19.73 -33.19
CA GLU A 149 0.57 -19.43 -32.55
C GLU A 149 0.85 -17.93 -32.60
N THR A 150 0.55 -17.26 -33.71
CA THR A 150 0.66 -15.80 -33.81
C THR A 150 -0.26 -15.12 -32.79
N PHE A 151 -1.52 -15.56 -32.69
CA PHE A 151 -2.46 -15.02 -31.70
C PHE A 151 -2.02 -15.28 -30.25
N TRP A 152 -1.51 -16.46 -29.95
CA TRP A 152 -1.03 -16.82 -28.62
C TRP A 152 0.19 -15.96 -28.23
N MET A 153 1.14 -15.77 -29.14
CA MET A 153 2.31 -14.91 -28.91
C MET A 153 1.92 -13.45 -28.73
N ASP A 154 0.98 -12.95 -29.54
CA ASP A 154 0.43 -11.59 -29.39
C ASP A 154 -0.24 -11.40 -28.02
N ALA A 155 -1.04 -12.37 -27.59
CA ALA A 155 -1.66 -12.36 -26.27
C ALA A 155 -0.62 -12.40 -25.15
N LEU A 156 0.45 -13.19 -25.27
CA LEU A 156 1.54 -13.20 -24.29
C LEU A 156 2.25 -11.85 -24.21
N GLN A 157 2.59 -11.27 -25.35
CA GLN A 157 3.29 -10.00 -25.44
C GLN A 157 2.49 -8.85 -24.80
N HIS A 158 1.17 -8.83 -25.01
CA HIS A 158 0.28 -7.81 -24.45
C HIS A 158 -0.27 -8.16 -23.06
N GLY A 159 0.04 -9.36 -22.53
CA GLY A 159 -0.47 -9.87 -21.25
C GLY A 159 -1.96 -10.27 -21.28
N GLY A 160 -2.55 -10.41 -22.47
CA GLY A 160 -3.92 -10.86 -22.65
C GLY A 160 -4.67 -10.15 -23.78
N ILE A 161 -5.99 -10.25 -23.74
CA ILE A 161 -6.94 -9.61 -24.66
C ILE A 161 -7.76 -8.58 -23.88
N TYR A 162 -7.74 -7.33 -24.33
CA TYR A 162 -8.43 -6.23 -23.68
C TYR A 162 -9.46 -5.62 -24.63
N ARG A 163 -10.73 -5.67 -24.24
CA ARG A 163 -11.85 -5.15 -25.03
C ARG A 163 -12.88 -4.49 -24.14
N GLU A 164 -13.62 -3.55 -24.71
CA GLU A 164 -14.83 -3.04 -24.08
C GLU A 164 -15.89 -4.14 -23.99
N ALA A 165 -16.46 -4.30 -22.80
CA ALA A 165 -17.58 -5.21 -22.59
C ALA A 165 -18.87 -4.60 -23.13
N PRO A 166 -19.72 -5.36 -23.85
CA PRO A 166 -21.01 -4.86 -24.26
C PRO A 166 -21.88 -4.56 -23.03
N ALA A 167 -22.54 -3.40 -23.02
CA ALA A 167 -23.47 -3.03 -21.97
C ALA A 167 -24.64 -4.02 -21.93
N GLN A 168 -24.95 -4.56 -20.75
CA GLN A 168 -26.09 -5.44 -20.55
C GLN A 168 -27.27 -4.64 -19.98
N ALA A 169 -28.38 -4.58 -20.72
CA ALA A 169 -29.60 -3.95 -20.21
C ALA A 169 -30.15 -4.76 -19.03
N VAL A 170 -30.30 -4.12 -17.87
CA VAL A 170 -30.87 -4.71 -16.67
C VAL A 170 -32.16 -3.99 -16.28
N ARG A 171 -33.16 -4.75 -15.81
CA ARG A 171 -34.40 -4.20 -15.22
C ARG A 171 -34.41 -4.49 -13.73
N LEU A 172 -34.83 -3.51 -12.94
CA LEU A 172 -35.10 -3.71 -11.52
C LEU A 172 -36.23 -4.73 -11.38
N GLY A 173 -36.05 -5.71 -10.50
CA GLY A 173 -37.13 -6.62 -10.15
C GLY A 173 -38.25 -5.87 -9.42
N PRO A 174 -39.50 -6.35 -9.49
CA PRO A 174 -40.65 -5.71 -8.84
C PRO A 174 -40.47 -5.51 -7.32
N ASP A 175 -39.70 -6.37 -6.66
CA ASP A 175 -39.42 -6.28 -5.21
C ASP A 175 -38.20 -5.42 -4.86
N ALA A 176 -37.52 -4.79 -5.83
CA ALA A 176 -36.32 -4.00 -5.56
C ALA A 176 -36.57 -2.81 -4.60
N GLY A 177 -37.80 -2.27 -4.59
CA GLY A 177 -38.22 -1.21 -3.66
C GLY A 177 -38.43 -1.66 -2.21
N ARG A 178 -38.46 -2.97 -1.92
CA ARG A 178 -38.67 -3.53 -0.58
C ARG A 178 -37.36 -3.79 0.18
N LEU A 179 -36.22 -3.87 -0.52
CA LEU A 179 -34.88 -4.14 0.05
C LEU A 179 -34.41 -3.10 1.08
N PRO A 180 -34.58 -1.77 0.87
CA PRO A 180 -34.12 -0.77 1.84
C PRO A 180 -34.88 -0.81 3.18
N GLN A 181 -36.14 -1.27 3.16
CA GLN A 181 -37.01 -1.28 4.35
C GLN A 181 -36.73 -2.45 5.29
N LEU A 182 -36.25 -3.60 4.78
CA LEU A 182 -35.98 -4.80 5.57
C LEU A 182 -34.59 -4.79 6.24
N ALA A 183 -33.55 -4.33 5.53
CA ALA A 183 -32.19 -4.34 6.07
C ALA A 183 -31.91 -3.16 7.01
N GLY A 184 -32.26 -1.92 6.62
CA GLY A 184 -31.93 -0.72 7.39
C GLY A 184 -32.75 -0.56 8.68
N ALA A 185 -34.05 -0.88 8.65
CA ALA A 185 -34.95 -0.62 9.76
C ALA A 185 -34.81 -1.67 10.90
N ALA A 186 -34.61 -2.95 10.57
CA ALA A 186 -34.44 -4.01 11.56
C ALA A 186 -33.09 -3.90 12.30
N LEU A 187 -32.00 -3.64 11.57
CA LEU A 187 -30.66 -3.41 12.13
C LEU A 187 -30.63 -2.14 13.00
N ALA A 188 -31.22 -1.03 12.53
CA ALA A 188 -31.27 0.21 13.31
C ALA A 188 -32.16 0.14 14.56
N ALA A 189 -33.27 -0.61 14.51
CA ALA A 189 -34.22 -0.73 15.62
C ALA A 189 -33.72 -1.67 16.74
N GLY A 190 -33.01 -2.76 16.40
CA GLY A 190 -32.45 -3.68 17.40
C GLY A 190 -31.30 -3.05 18.19
N TRP A 191 -30.44 -2.27 17.53
CA TRP A 191 -29.21 -1.77 18.15
C TRP A 191 -29.46 -0.59 19.07
N ARG A 192 -30.32 0.36 18.64
CA ARG A 192 -30.73 1.51 19.48
C ARG A 192 -31.41 1.10 20.79
N LYS A 193 -32.08 -0.05 20.83
CA LYS A 193 -32.76 -0.55 22.04
C LYS A 193 -31.82 -1.19 23.06
N SER A 194 -30.60 -1.58 22.69
CA SER A 194 -29.72 -2.38 23.56
C SER A 194 -28.81 -1.55 24.47
N GLY A 195 -28.59 -0.26 24.17
CA GLY A 195 -27.62 0.60 24.87
C GLY A 195 -26.15 0.17 24.71
N ARG A 196 -25.86 -0.86 23.90
CA ARG A 196 -24.51 -1.38 23.67
C ARG A 196 -23.83 -0.65 22.49
N PRO A 197 -22.50 -0.42 22.55
CA PRO A 197 -21.75 0.08 21.40
C PRO A 197 -21.81 -0.93 20.25
N VAL A 198 -21.80 -0.39 19.04
CA VAL A 198 -21.75 -1.17 17.80
C VAL A 198 -20.31 -1.26 17.35
N LEU A 199 -19.85 -2.46 17.02
CA LEU A 199 -18.54 -2.66 16.41
C LEU A 199 -18.71 -2.92 14.91
N THR A 200 -17.89 -2.26 14.10
CA THR A 200 -17.75 -2.53 12.66
C THR A 200 -16.36 -3.09 12.36
N VAL A 201 -16.31 -4.15 11.57
CA VAL A 201 -15.08 -4.76 11.08
C VAL A 201 -14.89 -4.32 9.63
N PHE A 202 -13.75 -3.72 9.31
CA PHE A 202 -13.47 -3.19 7.97
C PHE A 202 -12.21 -3.83 7.37
N PRO A 203 -12.12 -3.96 6.03
CA PRO A 203 -10.94 -4.52 5.40
C PRO A 203 -9.73 -3.60 5.59
N SER A 204 -8.60 -4.16 6.05
CA SER A 204 -7.33 -3.43 6.04
C SER A 204 -6.91 -3.10 4.62
N VAL A 205 -6.45 -1.87 4.38
CA VAL A 205 -5.94 -1.46 3.06
C VAL A 205 -4.68 -2.24 2.68
N ALA A 206 -3.81 -2.53 3.65
CA ALA A 206 -2.55 -3.24 3.42
C ALA A 206 -2.72 -4.76 3.45
N LEU A 207 -3.50 -5.29 4.40
CA LEU A 207 -3.58 -6.72 4.68
C LEU A 207 -4.84 -7.38 4.11
N HIS A 208 -5.82 -6.58 3.66
CA HIS A 208 -7.12 -7.03 3.16
C HIS A 208 -7.78 -7.99 4.17
N ASP A 209 -8.07 -9.22 3.75
CA ASP A 209 -8.70 -10.30 4.50
C ASP A 209 -7.68 -11.21 5.19
N GLY A 210 -6.45 -10.75 5.41
CA GLY A 210 -5.36 -11.52 6.03
C GLY A 210 -4.38 -12.11 5.04
N ARG A 211 -4.71 -12.21 3.74
CA ARG A 211 -3.76 -12.74 2.72
C ARG A 211 -2.46 -11.94 2.57
N GLY A 212 -2.45 -10.69 3.05
CA GLY A 212 -1.26 -9.83 3.08
C GLY A 212 -0.39 -10.01 4.35
N ALA A 213 -0.87 -10.72 5.37
CA ALA A 213 -0.26 -10.73 6.70
C ALA A 213 1.15 -11.33 6.72
N ASN A 214 1.44 -12.33 5.90
CA ASN A 214 2.78 -12.93 5.84
C ASN A 214 3.73 -12.21 4.87
N LYS A 215 3.45 -10.95 4.52
CA LYS A 215 4.29 -10.13 3.64
C LYS A 215 4.93 -9.01 4.46
N PRO A 216 6.25 -9.06 4.74
CA PRO A 216 6.87 -8.15 5.71
C PRO A 216 6.79 -6.68 5.27
N TRP A 217 6.90 -6.39 3.96
CA TRP A 217 6.68 -5.03 3.45
C TRP A 217 5.29 -4.48 3.75
N LEU A 218 4.24 -5.32 3.71
CA LEU A 218 2.87 -4.88 4.01
C LEU A 218 2.61 -4.80 5.52
N GLN A 219 3.31 -5.61 6.32
CA GLN A 219 3.27 -5.53 7.79
C GLN A 219 3.90 -4.23 8.32
N GLU A 220 5.02 -3.81 7.72
CA GLU A 220 5.70 -2.55 8.07
C GLU A 220 5.10 -1.32 7.39
N LEU A 221 4.20 -1.50 6.40
CA LEU A 221 3.52 -0.40 5.75
C LEU A 221 2.53 0.26 6.72
N PRO A 222 2.69 1.57 7.03
CA PRO A 222 1.77 2.26 7.92
C PRO A 222 0.37 2.32 7.33
N ASP A 223 -0.65 2.01 8.13
CA ASP A 223 -2.04 2.23 7.75
C ASP A 223 -2.25 3.70 7.32
N PRO A 224 -2.96 3.98 6.20
CA PRO A 224 -3.08 5.33 5.68
C PRO A 224 -3.72 6.32 6.66
N VAL A 225 -4.57 5.84 7.58
CA VAL A 225 -5.29 6.66 8.55
C VAL A 225 -4.58 6.66 9.90
N SER A 226 -4.39 5.48 10.51
CA SER A 226 -3.85 5.35 11.87
C SER A 226 -2.33 5.41 11.97
N LYS A 227 -1.64 5.23 10.83
CA LYS A 227 -0.18 5.09 10.74
C LYS A 227 0.39 3.94 11.59
N ILE A 228 -0.45 3.03 12.07
CA ILE A 228 -0.06 1.84 12.82
C ILE A 228 0.47 0.77 11.86
N THR A 229 1.45 0.01 12.33
CA THR A 229 2.11 -1.10 11.63
C THR A 229 2.11 -2.34 12.53
N TRP A 230 2.38 -3.53 11.98
CA TRP A 230 2.67 -4.79 12.69
C TRP A 230 1.61 -5.39 13.62
N HIS A 231 0.55 -4.66 13.97
CA HIS A 231 -0.53 -5.15 14.82
C HIS A 231 -1.88 -4.50 14.48
N ALA A 232 -2.98 -5.12 14.93
CA ALA A 232 -4.33 -4.55 14.80
C ALA A 232 -4.65 -3.64 16.00
N TRP A 233 -5.73 -2.88 15.90
CA TRP A 233 -6.21 -1.94 16.92
C TRP A 233 -7.74 -1.88 16.93
N VAL A 234 -8.31 -1.24 17.95
CA VAL A 234 -9.70 -0.79 17.94
C VAL A 234 -9.77 0.73 17.94
N GLU A 235 -10.51 1.29 17.00
CA GLU A 235 -10.78 2.72 16.90
C GLU A 235 -11.86 3.11 17.90
N VAL A 236 -11.56 4.10 18.73
CA VAL A 236 -12.47 4.64 19.75
C VAL A 236 -12.56 6.15 19.61
N HIS A 237 -13.78 6.69 19.57
CA HIS A 237 -13.97 8.14 19.53
C HIS A 237 -13.51 8.81 20.85
N PRO A 238 -12.92 10.02 20.82
CA PRO A 238 -12.46 10.73 22.02
C PRO A 238 -13.52 10.88 23.13
N GLU A 239 -14.77 11.19 22.80
CA GLU A 239 -15.85 11.28 23.82
C GLU A 239 -16.11 9.94 24.51
N THR A 240 -16.02 8.84 23.77
CA THR A 240 -16.25 7.49 24.30
C THR A 240 -15.07 7.04 25.14
N ALA A 241 -13.86 7.33 24.68
CA ALA A 241 -12.65 7.11 25.46
C ALA A 241 -12.68 7.89 26.78
N ALA A 242 -13.11 9.16 26.77
CA ALA A 242 -13.26 9.98 27.98
C ALA A 242 -14.29 9.38 28.94
N ARG A 243 -15.48 8.99 28.45
CA ARG A 243 -16.53 8.33 29.25
C ARG A 243 -16.05 7.02 29.87
N TRP A 244 -15.25 6.25 29.14
CA TRP A 244 -14.74 4.94 29.58
C TRP A 244 -13.36 5.02 30.25
N GLN A 245 -12.81 6.23 30.43
CA GLN A 245 -11.48 6.48 30.99
C GLN A 245 -10.38 5.66 30.30
N LEU A 246 -10.40 5.64 28.97
CA LEU A 246 -9.43 4.96 28.12
C LEU A 246 -8.35 5.93 27.61
N ALA A 247 -7.12 5.45 27.51
CA ALA A 247 -6.02 6.07 26.80
C ALA A 247 -5.62 5.23 25.58
N SER A 248 -4.99 5.84 24.58
CA SER A 248 -4.40 5.09 23.47
C SER A 248 -3.34 4.11 24.00
N GLY A 249 -3.40 2.88 23.51
CA GLY A 249 -2.59 1.75 23.98
C GLY A 249 -3.20 0.94 25.12
N ASP A 250 -4.24 1.43 25.82
CA ASP A 250 -4.98 0.60 26.76
C ASP A 250 -5.56 -0.62 26.03
N VAL A 251 -5.45 -1.80 26.63
CA VAL A 251 -6.05 -3.02 26.06
C VAL A 251 -7.43 -3.21 26.65
N VAL A 252 -8.41 -3.39 25.76
CA VAL A 252 -9.80 -3.68 26.13
C VAL A 252 -10.16 -5.11 25.72
N LEU A 253 -10.96 -5.78 26.55
CA LEU A 253 -11.64 -7.02 26.20
C LEU A 253 -12.96 -6.65 25.52
N ILE A 254 -13.08 -7.02 24.25
CA ILE A 254 -14.29 -6.81 23.44
C ILE A 254 -14.98 -8.15 23.29
N THR A 255 -16.25 -8.22 23.70
CA THR A 255 -17.06 -9.45 23.64
C THR A 255 -18.31 -9.23 22.82
N SER A 256 -18.51 -10.06 21.79
CA SER A 256 -19.73 -10.15 21.00
C SER A 256 -20.52 -11.43 21.34
N SER A 257 -21.65 -11.66 20.67
CA SER A 257 -22.37 -12.94 20.74
C SER A 257 -21.62 -14.13 20.13
N HIS A 258 -20.50 -13.89 19.42
CA HIS A 258 -19.77 -14.90 18.66
C HIS A 258 -18.39 -15.21 19.22
N GLY A 259 -17.76 -14.25 19.91
CA GLY A 259 -16.41 -14.42 20.44
C GLY A 259 -15.95 -13.23 21.26
N SER A 260 -14.71 -13.30 21.73
CA SER A 260 -14.08 -12.22 22.48
C SER A 260 -12.64 -12.04 22.04
N VAL A 261 -12.18 -10.79 21.92
CA VAL A 261 -10.81 -10.46 21.56
C VAL A 261 -10.24 -9.40 22.49
N ARG A 262 -8.92 -9.41 22.68
CA ARG A 262 -8.18 -8.35 23.39
C ARG A 262 -7.59 -7.40 22.36
N ALA A 263 -8.00 -6.14 22.38
CA ALA A 263 -7.61 -5.15 21.37
C ALA A 263 -6.98 -3.91 22.02
N PRO A 264 -5.81 -3.44 21.55
CA PRO A 264 -5.27 -2.16 21.98
C PRO A 264 -6.08 -1.02 21.36
N VAL A 265 -6.39 -0.01 22.18
CA VAL A 265 -7.18 1.15 21.80
C VAL A 265 -6.34 2.14 21.01
N TRP A 266 -6.89 2.64 19.90
CA TRP A 266 -6.42 3.84 19.21
C TRP A 266 -7.54 4.88 19.21
N ILE A 267 -7.30 6.01 19.88
CA ILE A 267 -8.29 7.07 19.99
C ILE A 267 -8.24 7.94 18.73
N THR A 268 -9.36 8.04 18.02
CA THR A 268 -9.45 8.81 16.77
C THR A 268 -10.81 9.49 16.61
N PRO A 269 -10.85 10.76 16.17
CA PRO A 269 -12.09 11.44 15.84
C PRO A 269 -12.75 10.94 14.53
N GLY A 270 -12.08 10.03 13.79
CA GLY A 270 -12.58 9.46 12.53
C GLY A 270 -13.75 8.48 12.69
N VAL A 271 -14.01 7.99 13.91
CA VAL A 271 -15.10 7.05 14.20
C VAL A 271 -16.24 7.75 14.96
N ARG A 272 -17.50 7.30 14.78
CA ARG A 272 -18.66 7.87 15.47
C ARG A 272 -18.62 7.53 16.99
N PRO A 273 -19.11 8.40 17.90
CA PRO A 273 -19.06 8.13 19.35
C PRO A 273 -19.63 6.76 19.80
N ASP A 274 -20.71 6.29 19.23
CA ASP A 274 -21.36 5.03 19.58
C ASP A 274 -20.90 3.82 18.73
N VAL A 275 -19.84 4.01 17.94
CA VAL A 275 -19.25 2.97 17.07
C VAL A 275 -17.80 2.72 17.45
N LEU A 276 -17.40 1.45 17.42
CA LEU A 276 -16.02 0.98 17.46
C LEU A 276 -15.68 0.42 16.08
N ALA A 277 -14.46 0.64 15.59
CA ALA A 277 -14.03 0.10 14.31
C ALA A 277 -12.76 -0.74 14.47
N VAL A 278 -12.68 -1.86 13.75
CA VAL A 278 -11.52 -2.78 13.82
C VAL A 278 -11.14 -3.23 12.40
N PRO A 279 -9.85 -3.14 12.00
CA PRO A 279 -9.40 -3.65 10.72
C PRO A 279 -9.27 -5.19 10.74
N THR A 280 -9.53 -5.84 9.60
CA THR A 280 -9.18 -7.25 9.38
C THR A 280 -7.70 -7.42 9.05
N GLY A 281 -7.21 -8.66 9.12
CA GLY A 281 -5.95 -9.06 8.49
C GLY A 281 -4.80 -9.40 9.43
N GLN A 282 -5.03 -9.36 10.74
CA GLN A 282 -4.10 -9.86 11.77
C GLN A 282 -4.78 -10.98 12.59
N GLY A 283 -4.05 -11.56 13.54
CA GLY A 283 -4.58 -12.61 14.41
C GLY A 283 -4.46 -14.01 13.83
N HIS A 284 -3.54 -14.21 12.89
CA HIS A 284 -3.19 -15.54 12.42
C HIS A 284 -2.51 -16.34 13.54
N ASN A 285 -2.88 -17.61 13.71
CA ASN A 285 -2.18 -18.55 14.59
C ASN A 285 -1.25 -19.49 13.79
N ALA A 286 -1.35 -19.45 12.47
CA ALA A 286 -0.43 -20.09 11.53
C ALA A 286 0.04 -19.03 10.51
N TYR A 287 0.31 -19.43 9.27
CA TYR A 287 0.59 -18.51 8.16
C TYR A 287 1.97 -17.83 8.17
N GLY A 288 3.00 -18.57 8.58
CA GLY A 288 4.40 -18.15 8.47
C GLY A 288 4.87 -17.17 9.55
N ARG A 289 6.15 -16.79 9.47
CA ARG A 289 6.87 -16.07 10.55
C ARG A 289 6.42 -14.62 10.76
N TYR A 290 5.81 -14.01 9.75
CA TYR A 290 5.41 -12.61 9.83
C TYR A 290 3.95 -12.42 10.24
N ALA A 291 3.10 -13.44 10.11
CA ALA A 291 1.67 -13.35 10.47
C ALA A 291 1.34 -14.00 11.81
N ARG A 292 2.02 -15.12 12.14
CA ARG A 292 1.71 -15.95 13.30
C ARG A 292 1.79 -15.17 14.61
N ASP A 293 0.78 -15.38 15.46
CA ASP A 293 0.63 -14.89 16.82
C ASP A 293 0.72 -13.36 16.95
N ARG A 294 0.28 -12.65 15.90
CA ARG A 294 0.22 -11.18 15.90
C ARG A 294 -1.17 -10.67 16.20
N SER A 295 -1.28 -9.97 17.32
CA SER A 295 -2.49 -9.23 17.70
C SER A 295 -3.71 -10.15 17.87
N PHE A 296 -4.80 -9.91 17.14
CA PHE A 296 -6.07 -10.62 17.31
C PHE A 296 -6.82 -10.64 15.98
N ASN A 297 -7.70 -11.63 15.81
CA ASN A 297 -8.48 -11.82 14.59
C ASN A 297 -9.86 -11.18 14.73
N ALA A 298 -10.12 -10.12 13.97
CA ALA A 298 -11.40 -9.42 13.99
C ALA A 298 -12.59 -10.28 13.55
N PHE A 299 -12.36 -11.33 12.74
CA PHE A 299 -13.41 -12.23 12.28
C PHE A 299 -14.02 -13.07 13.41
N GLU A 300 -13.32 -13.25 14.54
CA GLU A 300 -13.85 -13.97 15.71
C GLU A 300 -15.02 -13.25 16.38
N LEU A 301 -15.18 -11.95 16.14
CA LEU A 301 -16.29 -11.17 16.66
C LEU A 301 -17.57 -11.31 15.82
N LEU A 302 -17.48 -11.84 14.60
CA LEU A 302 -18.56 -11.83 13.62
C LEU A 302 -19.22 -13.20 13.47
N GLY A 303 -20.54 -13.22 13.26
CA GLY A 303 -21.30 -14.43 12.97
C GLY A 303 -20.99 -15.01 11.58
N ASN A 304 -21.31 -16.29 11.41
CA ASN A 304 -21.16 -17.01 10.13
C ASN A 304 -22.49 -17.32 9.44
N GLU A 305 -23.58 -16.74 9.93
CA GLU A 305 -24.90 -16.90 9.33
C GLU A 305 -25.12 -15.84 8.25
N PRO A 306 -25.71 -16.20 7.10
CA PRO A 306 -26.04 -15.23 6.06
C PRO A 306 -27.15 -14.29 6.55
N GLU A 307 -26.96 -13.00 6.29
CA GLU A 307 -27.99 -11.99 6.47
C GLU A 307 -29.11 -12.15 5.44
N ALA A 308 -30.23 -11.43 5.62
CA ALA A 308 -31.37 -11.49 4.69
C ALA A 308 -31.00 -11.13 3.23
N TYR A 309 -29.90 -10.40 3.02
CA TYR A 309 -29.36 -10.07 1.69
C TYR A 309 -28.35 -11.10 1.15
N GLY A 310 -28.13 -12.20 1.85
CA GLY A 310 -27.30 -13.34 1.43
C GLY A 310 -25.80 -13.19 1.68
N GLY A 311 -25.34 -12.09 2.28
CA GLY A 311 -23.94 -11.85 2.67
C GLY A 311 -23.71 -11.94 4.18
N ARG A 312 -22.46 -11.81 4.62
CA ARG A 312 -22.10 -11.75 6.05
C ARG A 312 -22.33 -10.34 6.62
N ALA A 313 -22.77 -10.22 7.87
CA ALA A 313 -22.71 -8.96 8.60
C ALA A 313 -21.28 -8.66 9.06
N PHE A 314 -20.82 -7.45 8.79
CA PHE A 314 -19.52 -6.93 9.27
C PHE A 314 -19.67 -6.03 10.49
N THR A 315 -20.83 -6.10 11.13
CA THR A 315 -21.21 -5.25 12.24
C THR A 315 -21.90 -6.07 13.31
N VAL A 316 -21.56 -5.82 14.57
CA VAL A 316 -22.06 -6.61 15.70
C VAL A 316 -22.15 -5.75 16.96
N GLY A 317 -23.16 -5.99 17.80
CA GLY A 317 -23.24 -5.37 19.12
C GLY A 317 -22.22 -5.99 20.07
N VAL A 318 -21.50 -5.17 20.84
CA VAL A 318 -20.44 -5.65 21.74
C VAL A 318 -20.55 -5.09 23.15
N THR A 319 -19.86 -5.74 24.07
CA THR A 319 -19.54 -5.19 25.40
C THR A 319 -18.03 -4.99 25.49
N VAL A 320 -17.61 -3.97 26.23
CA VAL A 320 -16.20 -3.58 26.35
C VAL A 320 -15.83 -3.47 27.81
N VAL A 321 -14.74 -4.13 28.19
CA VAL A 321 -14.17 -4.07 29.54
C VAL A 321 -12.71 -3.63 29.43
N LYS A 322 -12.35 -2.54 30.12
CA LYS A 322 -10.96 -2.10 30.26
C LYS A 322 -10.17 -3.15 31.04
N THR A 323 -9.03 -3.56 30.52
CA THR A 323 -8.12 -4.48 31.21
C THR A 323 -6.99 -3.70 31.89
N ALA A 324 -6.14 -4.41 32.65
CA ALA A 324 -4.93 -3.82 33.24
C ALA A 324 -3.76 -3.69 32.24
N ASP A 325 -3.88 -4.30 31.05
CA ASP A 325 -2.79 -4.35 30.08
C ASP A 325 -2.71 -3.06 29.27
N HIS A 326 -1.48 -2.70 28.91
CA HIS A 326 -1.17 -1.59 28.00
C HIS A 326 -0.19 -2.06 26.93
N ARG A 327 -0.41 -1.63 25.69
CA ARG A 327 0.47 -1.86 24.55
C ARG A 327 0.94 -0.52 23.99
N ARG A 328 2.24 -0.38 23.80
CA ARG A 328 2.79 0.71 22.99
C ARG A 328 2.47 0.45 21.52
N LEU A 329 1.68 1.33 20.91
CA LEU A 329 1.32 1.21 19.50
C LEU A 329 2.54 1.45 18.60
N ALA A 330 2.76 0.60 17.61
CA ALA A 330 3.80 0.75 16.60
C ALA A 330 3.35 1.72 15.50
N THR A 331 3.09 2.98 15.90
CA THR A 331 2.68 4.05 14.99
C THR A 331 3.85 4.92 14.57
N LEU A 332 3.86 5.31 13.29
CA LEU A 332 4.76 6.33 12.76
C LEU A 332 4.24 7.75 12.91
N GLU A 333 3.02 7.92 13.43
CA GLU A 333 2.41 9.23 13.63
C GLU A 333 3.24 10.08 14.61
N GLY A 334 3.48 11.32 14.20
CA GLY A 334 4.05 12.37 15.03
C GLY A 334 2.93 13.22 15.63
N ASP A 335 2.77 14.43 15.10
CA ASP A 335 1.59 15.26 15.34
C ASP A 335 0.61 15.06 14.18
N ALA A 336 -0.65 14.79 14.51
CA ALA A 336 -1.72 14.62 13.53
C ALA A 336 -2.21 15.96 12.94
N ARG A 337 -1.70 17.09 13.44
CA ARG A 337 -1.98 18.45 12.97
C ARG A 337 -0.77 19.00 12.23
N GLU A 338 -1.03 19.79 11.20
CA GLU A 338 0.03 20.37 10.38
C GLU A 338 0.72 21.58 11.06
N GLN A 339 -0.01 22.28 11.94
CA GLN A 339 0.49 23.41 12.75
C GLN A 339 0.81 24.69 11.96
N GLY A 340 0.24 24.86 10.77
CA GLY A 340 0.44 26.04 9.91
C GLY A 340 1.89 26.17 9.41
N ARG A 341 2.52 25.06 9.02
CA ARG A 341 3.97 24.99 8.70
C ARG A 341 4.27 24.90 7.20
N GLY A 342 3.27 25.04 6.34
CA GLY A 342 3.44 24.94 4.88
C GLY A 342 3.89 23.55 4.39
N VAL A 343 3.56 22.49 5.12
CA VAL A 343 3.83 21.09 4.74
C VAL A 343 2.75 20.54 3.82
N ILE A 344 1.51 20.96 4.01
CA ILE A 344 0.40 20.63 3.11
C ILE A 344 -0.48 21.84 2.84
N GLU A 345 -0.67 22.15 1.56
CA GLU A 345 -1.51 23.24 1.12
C GLU A 345 -2.86 22.76 0.57
N VAL A 346 -3.93 23.44 0.96
CA VAL A 346 -5.31 23.13 0.56
C VAL A 346 -5.98 24.36 -0.06
N LEU A 347 -6.57 24.19 -1.25
CA LEU A 347 -7.28 25.24 -1.98
C LEU A 347 -8.77 24.92 -2.12
N PRO A 348 -9.66 25.86 -1.81
CA PRO A 348 -11.03 25.83 -2.30
C PRO A 348 -11.05 25.80 -3.83
N LEU A 349 -11.95 25.02 -4.42
CA LEU A 349 -12.16 24.99 -5.87
C LEU A 349 -12.43 26.39 -6.46
N ALA A 350 -13.15 27.25 -5.72
CA ALA A 350 -13.43 28.62 -6.14
C ALA A 350 -12.14 29.45 -6.29
N LYS A 351 -11.22 29.37 -5.31
CA LYS A 351 -9.91 30.05 -5.37
C LYS A 351 -9.05 29.43 -6.47
N ALA A 352 -9.00 28.11 -6.57
CA ALA A 352 -8.22 27.40 -7.59
C ALA A 352 -8.62 27.78 -9.03
N ARG A 353 -9.91 27.98 -9.30
CA ARG A 353 -10.41 28.43 -10.62
C ARG A 353 -9.98 29.85 -10.99
N GLY A 354 -9.69 30.70 -10.00
CA GLY A 354 -9.27 32.08 -10.21
C GLY A 354 -7.76 32.25 -10.44
N LEU A 355 -6.96 31.20 -10.22
CA LEU A 355 -5.51 31.27 -10.33
C LEU A 355 -5.06 31.49 -11.78
N ARG A 356 -4.15 32.44 -11.98
CA ARG A 356 -3.53 32.75 -13.28
C ARG A 356 -2.09 32.23 -13.33
N PRO A 357 -1.55 31.91 -14.53
CA PRO A 357 -0.13 31.60 -14.69
C PRO A 357 0.76 32.66 -14.05
N GLY A 358 1.74 32.24 -13.25
CA GLY A 358 2.66 33.12 -12.50
C GLY A 358 2.13 33.62 -11.14
N GLN A 359 0.89 33.30 -10.77
CA GLN A 359 0.44 33.47 -9.39
C GLN A 359 0.93 32.30 -8.53
N HIS A 360 1.57 32.64 -7.41
CA HIS A 360 2.06 31.68 -6.42
C HIS A 360 1.41 32.00 -5.08
N PRO A 361 0.22 31.43 -4.79
CA PRO A 361 -0.56 31.79 -3.60
C PRO A 361 0.10 31.34 -2.29
N PHE A 362 1.08 30.44 -2.37
CA PHE A 362 1.81 29.88 -1.24
C PHE A 362 3.24 30.38 -1.13
N ALA A 363 3.64 31.35 -1.96
CA ALA A 363 4.98 31.89 -1.89
C ALA A 363 5.18 32.54 -0.51
N GLU A 364 5.99 31.93 0.33
CA GLU A 364 6.44 32.55 1.57
C GLU A 364 7.49 33.61 1.24
N ARG A 365 7.44 34.78 1.89
CA ARG A 365 8.45 35.81 1.67
C ARG A 365 9.80 35.28 2.17
N GLU A 366 10.67 35.05 1.20
CA GLU A 366 11.75 34.06 1.21
C GLU A 366 12.86 34.35 2.21
N VAL A 367 13.11 35.64 2.48
CA VAL A 367 14.29 36.10 3.22
C VAL A 367 13.95 37.47 3.84
N PRO A 368 14.30 37.76 5.12
CA PRO A 368 14.27 39.14 5.59
C PRO A 368 15.11 40.02 4.64
N ALA A 369 14.63 41.21 4.29
CA ALA A 369 15.26 42.08 3.28
C ALA A 369 16.79 42.25 3.48
N TYR A 370 17.28 42.18 4.72
CA TYR A 370 18.71 42.29 5.05
C TYR A 370 19.58 41.11 4.55
N SER A 371 18.98 39.98 4.19
CA SER A 371 19.69 38.74 3.81
C SER A 371 19.45 38.31 2.36
N GLU A 372 18.59 39.01 1.60
CA GLU A 372 18.28 38.70 0.20
C GLU A 372 19.56 38.70 -0.66
N GLN A 373 20.36 39.78 -0.55
CA GLN A 373 21.60 39.93 -1.29
C GLN A 373 22.62 38.83 -0.95
N ALA A 374 22.79 38.49 0.34
CA ALA A 374 23.72 37.43 0.75
C ALA A 374 23.30 36.04 0.24
N VAL A 375 22.00 35.77 0.18
CA VAL A 375 21.44 34.53 -0.35
C VAL A 375 21.60 34.45 -1.86
N GLU A 376 21.35 35.54 -2.57
CA GLU A 376 21.49 35.63 -4.02
C GLU A 376 22.96 35.50 -4.43
N GLU A 377 23.86 36.26 -3.80
CA GLU A 377 25.31 36.17 -4.03
C GLU A 377 25.85 34.78 -3.72
N TRP A 378 25.41 34.15 -2.62
CA TRP A 378 25.81 32.78 -2.29
C TRP A 378 25.26 31.79 -3.32
N ALA A 379 24.01 31.93 -3.75
CA ALA A 379 23.42 31.08 -4.79
C ALA A 379 24.14 31.23 -6.14
N GLU A 380 24.49 32.45 -6.54
CA GLU A 380 25.30 32.70 -7.73
C GLU A 380 26.70 32.09 -7.59
N ALA A 381 27.34 32.22 -6.42
CA ALA A 381 28.63 31.61 -6.16
C ALA A 381 28.57 30.07 -6.21
N GLN A 382 27.50 29.45 -5.72
CA GLN A 382 27.29 28.00 -5.85
C GLN A 382 27.04 27.60 -7.32
N ARG A 383 26.25 28.38 -8.08
CA ARG A 383 26.05 28.14 -9.53
C ARG A 383 27.38 28.21 -10.29
N LYS A 384 28.23 29.20 -9.98
CA LYS A 384 29.58 29.33 -10.55
C LYS A 384 30.52 28.19 -10.12
N LYS A 385 30.37 27.64 -8.92
CA LYS A 385 31.15 26.46 -8.48
C LYS A 385 30.64 25.16 -9.10
N ALA A 386 29.35 25.03 -9.35
CA ALA A 386 28.79 23.89 -10.08
C ALA A 386 29.36 23.80 -11.51
N SER A 387 29.76 24.93 -12.11
CA SER A 387 30.44 24.97 -13.41
C SER A 387 31.96 24.77 -13.38
N LEU A 388 32.60 24.56 -12.21
CA LEU A 388 34.06 24.38 -12.07
C LEU A 388 34.55 22.92 -12.13
N GLY A 389 33.65 21.94 -12.20
CA GLY A 389 34.00 20.57 -12.62
C GLY A 389 33.96 20.42 -14.14
N ASN A 390 34.26 19.24 -14.69
CA ASN A 390 33.98 18.89 -16.10
C ASN A 390 32.45 18.83 -16.37
N TYR A 391 31.73 19.87 -16.00
CA TYR A 391 30.28 20.03 -16.03
C TYR A 391 29.88 21.22 -16.92
N ALA A 392 30.69 21.49 -17.95
CA ALA A 392 30.34 22.43 -19.00
C ALA A 392 29.39 21.74 -19.99
N GLY A 393 28.08 21.93 -19.81
CA GLY A 393 27.01 21.41 -20.69
C GLY A 393 25.59 21.57 -20.11
N GLU A 394 24.57 21.46 -20.97
CA GLU A 394 23.15 21.36 -20.60
C GLU A 394 22.87 19.99 -19.93
N HIS A 395 23.27 19.81 -18.67
CA HIS A 395 22.92 18.62 -17.92
C HIS A 395 21.43 18.63 -17.53
N PRO A 396 20.75 17.47 -17.51
CA PRO A 396 19.39 17.38 -17.03
C PRO A 396 19.32 17.78 -15.56
N ARG A 397 18.20 18.39 -15.15
CA ARG A 397 17.87 18.66 -13.76
C ARG A 397 16.68 17.80 -13.37
N TRP A 398 16.96 16.63 -12.82
CA TRP A 398 15.92 15.71 -12.39
C TRP A 398 15.04 16.30 -11.30
N GLY A 399 13.73 16.30 -11.54
CA GLY A 399 12.74 16.80 -10.60
C GLY A 399 11.49 15.94 -10.55
N MET A 400 10.63 16.27 -9.59
CA MET A 400 9.37 15.56 -9.38
C MET A 400 8.24 16.54 -9.11
N ALA A 401 7.05 16.27 -9.67
CA ALA A 401 5.82 16.97 -9.34
C ALA A 401 4.87 16.01 -8.63
N ILE A 402 4.27 16.43 -7.52
CA ILE A 402 3.34 15.61 -6.72
C ILE A 402 1.99 16.31 -6.60
N ASP A 403 0.96 15.80 -7.28
CA ASP A 403 -0.39 16.33 -7.26
C ASP A 403 -1.21 15.77 -6.09
N LEU A 404 -1.40 16.58 -5.05
CA LEU A 404 -2.16 16.18 -3.86
C LEU A 404 -3.68 16.10 -4.12
N ALA A 405 -4.18 16.68 -5.21
CA ALA A 405 -5.55 16.45 -5.65
C ALA A 405 -5.78 15.00 -6.16
N LYS A 406 -4.71 14.32 -6.59
CA LYS A 406 -4.74 12.94 -7.07
C LYS A 406 -4.26 11.93 -6.03
N CYS A 407 -3.49 12.35 -5.03
CA CYS A 407 -2.97 11.46 -4.00
C CYS A 407 -4.09 10.96 -3.08
N THR A 408 -4.31 9.65 -3.05
CA THR A 408 -5.28 8.99 -2.15
C THR A 408 -4.66 8.50 -0.85
N GLY A 409 -3.33 8.51 -0.74
CA GLY A 409 -2.62 7.92 0.39
C GLY A 409 -2.52 6.38 0.36
N CYS A 410 -2.78 5.74 -0.79
CA CYS A 410 -2.76 4.28 -0.93
C CYS A 410 -1.42 3.58 -0.60
N SER A 411 -0.33 4.33 -0.46
CA SER A 411 1.01 3.84 -0.08
C SER A 411 1.65 2.80 -1.02
N ALA A 412 1.10 2.57 -2.21
CA ALA A 412 1.72 1.74 -3.26
C ALA A 412 3.14 2.24 -3.62
N CYS A 413 3.33 3.57 -3.64
CA CYS A 413 4.63 4.20 -3.86
C CYS A 413 5.67 3.90 -2.78
N VAL A 414 5.24 3.65 -1.53
CA VAL A 414 6.12 3.26 -0.43
C VAL A 414 6.60 1.83 -0.65
N THR A 415 5.68 0.88 -0.85
CA THR A 415 6.01 -0.54 -1.11
C THR A 415 6.88 -0.70 -2.36
N ALA A 416 6.60 0.06 -3.42
CA ALA A 416 7.44 0.05 -4.62
C ALA A 416 8.87 0.56 -4.35
N CYS A 417 9.02 1.53 -3.45
CA CYS A 417 10.33 2.01 -3.03
C CYS A 417 11.11 0.94 -2.24
N TYR A 418 10.41 0.18 -1.37
CA TYR A 418 10.97 -0.98 -0.66
C TYR A 418 11.51 -2.04 -1.64
N ALA A 419 10.69 -2.44 -2.60
CA ALA A 419 11.02 -3.46 -3.58
C ALA A 419 12.17 -3.02 -4.51
N GLU A 420 12.10 -1.81 -5.04
CA GLU A 420 13.06 -1.32 -6.03
C GLU A 420 14.45 -1.05 -5.44
N ASN A 421 14.49 -0.51 -4.21
CA ASN A 421 15.72 0.03 -3.62
C ASN A 421 16.26 -0.85 -2.50
N ASN A 422 15.87 -2.12 -2.40
CA ASN A 422 16.35 -3.06 -1.39
C ASN A 422 16.22 -2.49 0.03
N LEU A 423 15.07 -1.91 0.39
CA LEU A 423 14.88 -1.39 1.75
C LEU A 423 14.58 -2.55 2.70
N ALA A 424 15.31 -2.62 3.79
CA ALA A 424 15.12 -3.64 4.80
C ALA A 424 13.83 -3.39 5.60
N THR A 425 13.12 -4.46 5.93
CA THR A 425 12.11 -4.41 6.99
C THR A 425 12.77 -4.57 8.35
N VAL A 426 12.38 -3.78 9.34
CA VAL A 426 13.05 -3.72 10.65
C VAL A 426 12.27 -4.37 11.79
N GLY A 427 10.99 -4.68 11.58
CA GLY A 427 10.13 -5.28 12.60
C GLY A 427 9.51 -4.27 13.59
N GLU A 428 8.49 -4.75 14.31
CA GLU A 428 7.66 -3.92 15.20
C GLU A 428 8.45 -3.18 16.28
N GLU A 429 9.43 -3.84 16.88
CA GLU A 429 10.24 -3.28 17.97
C GLU A 429 10.98 -2.02 17.50
N LEU A 430 11.62 -2.08 16.33
CA LEU A 430 12.41 -0.98 15.80
C LEU A 430 11.51 0.12 15.22
N VAL A 431 10.36 -0.22 14.64
CA VAL A 431 9.33 0.77 14.26
C VAL A 431 8.84 1.55 15.48
N THR A 432 8.57 0.87 16.59
CA THR A 432 8.17 1.50 17.85
C THR A 432 9.24 2.46 18.41
N ARG A 433 10.51 2.23 18.06
CA ARG A 433 11.65 3.11 18.36
C ARG A 433 11.91 4.18 17.29
N ARG A 434 11.03 4.31 16.29
CA ARG A 434 11.14 5.22 15.13
C ARG A 434 12.41 4.98 14.29
N ARG A 435 12.70 3.72 14.01
CA ARG A 435 13.89 3.26 13.25
C ARG A 435 13.53 2.51 11.96
N GLN A 436 12.33 2.73 11.43
CA GLN A 436 11.88 2.19 10.15
C GLN A 436 12.79 2.64 8.99
N MET A 437 12.95 1.80 7.97
CA MET A 437 13.79 2.09 6.80
C MET A 437 12.95 2.47 5.57
N SER A 438 12.07 3.47 5.71
CA SER A 438 11.10 3.86 4.67
C SER A 438 11.48 5.16 3.96
N TRP A 439 12.15 5.09 2.80
CA TRP A 439 12.66 6.29 2.09
C TRP A 439 11.60 7.31 1.65
N MET A 440 10.35 6.87 1.57
CA MET A 440 9.17 7.69 1.39
C MET A 440 8.18 7.33 2.49
N ARG A 441 7.44 8.33 2.99
CA ARG A 441 6.33 8.14 3.93
C ARG A 441 5.13 8.95 3.49
N ILE A 442 3.94 8.44 3.73
CA ILE A 442 2.70 9.17 3.50
C ILE A 442 2.31 9.83 4.81
N GLU A 443 2.45 11.16 4.88
CA GLU A 443 1.96 11.93 6.03
C GLU A 443 0.45 12.15 5.90
N ARG A 444 -0.22 12.25 7.04
CA ARG A 444 -1.66 12.56 7.12
C ARG A 444 -1.88 13.63 8.17
N TYR A 445 -2.50 14.73 7.79
CA TYR A 445 -2.89 15.79 8.70
C TYR A 445 -4.40 15.94 8.71
N TYR A 446 -4.99 16.13 9.89
CA TYR A 446 -6.40 16.50 9.99
C TYR A 446 -6.59 17.98 9.69
N THR A 447 -7.67 18.31 8.98
CA THR A 447 -8.07 19.70 8.71
C THR A 447 -9.29 20.07 9.55
N GLY A 448 -9.32 21.32 10.03
CA GLY A 448 -10.40 21.86 10.84
C GLY A 448 -10.36 21.41 12.31
N GLY A 449 -10.99 22.20 13.18
CA GLY A 449 -10.93 21.99 14.64
C GLY A 449 -9.80 22.77 15.34
N GLU A 450 -9.14 23.69 14.63
CA GLU A 450 -7.87 24.30 15.05
C GLU A 450 -8.01 25.43 16.09
N GLN A 451 -9.22 25.95 16.31
CA GLN A 451 -9.51 26.87 17.43
C GLN A 451 -10.69 26.37 18.27
N GLY A 452 -10.42 25.92 19.50
CA GLY A 452 -11.46 25.69 20.51
C GLY A 452 -12.06 24.29 20.61
N GLY A 453 -11.43 23.25 20.04
CA GLY A 453 -11.91 21.86 20.19
C GLY A 453 -13.03 21.46 19.23
N GLY A 454 -13.09 22.10 18.05
CA GLY A 454 -13.98 21.68 16.97
C GLY A 454 -13.64 20.28 16.43
N ARG A 455 -14.62 19.60 15.84
CA ARG A 455 -14.43 18.27 15.24
C ARG A 455 -13.62 18.38 13.94
N PRO A 456 -12.64 17.49 13.68
CA PRO A 456 -11.97 17.44 12.39
C PRO A 456 -12.97 17.31 11.25
N VAL A 457 -12.77 18.10 10.20
CA VAL A 457 -13.66 18.17 9.05
C VAL A 457 -13.18 17.22 7.94
N GLY A 458 -11.89 16.91 7.91
CA GLY A 458 -11.29 15.97 6.96
C GLY A 458 -9.85 15.62 7.29
N ALA A 459 -9.24 14.82 6.41
CA ALA A 459 -7.81 14.54 6.44
C ALA A 459 -7.21 14.74 5.05
N VAL A 460 -5.99 15.24 5.02
CA VAL A 460 -5.20 15.47 3.82
C VAL A 460 -3.89 14.70 3.92
N VAL A 461 -3.42 14.19 2.80
CA VAL A 461 -2.24 13.31 2.74
C VAL A 461 -1.18 13.90 1.83
N THR A 462 0.08 13.76 2.21
CA THR A 462 1.22 14.19 1.38
C THR A 462 2.35 13.15 1.43
N PRO A 463 2.85 12.68 0.27
CA PRO A 463 4.07 11.89 0.22
C PRO A 463 5.30 12.73 0.56
N MET A 464 6.01 12.35 1.62
CA MET A 464 7.26 12.98 2.05
C MET A 464 8.45 12.05 1.78
N LEU A 465 9.42 12.54 1.02
CA LEU A 465 10.63 11.83 0.60
C LEU A 465 11.82 12.80 0.54
N CYS A 466 13.01 12.30 0.16
CA CYS A 466 14.14 13.19 -0.11
C CYS A 466 13.81 14.16 -1.23
N GLN A 467 13.83 15.44 -0.89
CA GLN A 467 13.46 16.55 -1.76
C GLN A 467 14.51 16.88 -2.85
N GLN A 468 15.64 16.16 -2.86
CA GLN A 468 16.83 16.46 -3.69
C GLN A 468 17.12 17.97 -3.74
N CYS A 469 17.21 18.58 -2.55
CA CYS A 469 17.45 20.01 -2.36
C CYS A 469 18.68 20.47 -3.14
N GLY A 470 18.58 21.53 -3.95
CA GLY A 470 19.76 22.14 -4.59
C GLY A 470 20.67 22.85 -3.59
N ASN A 471 20.10 23.38 -2.50
CA ASN A 471 20.83 23.87 -1.34
C ASN A 471 20.72 22.84 -0.22
N ALA A 472 21.30 21.65 -0.39
CA ALA A 472 21.13 20.55 0.56
C ALA A 472 21.88 20.77 1.87
N PRO A 473 21.21 21.03 3.02
CA PRO A 473 21.88 21.21 4.31
C PRO A 473 22.53 19.91 4.81
N CYS A 474 22.07 18.77 4.32
CA CYS A 474 22.56 17.45 4.73
C CYS A 474 23.92 17.06 4.14
N GLU A 475 24.45 17.81 3.18
CA GLU A 475 25.76 17.56 2.55
C GLU A 475 26.95 18.17 3.30
N PRO A 476 27.00 19.49 3.56
CA PRO A 476 28.17 20.13 4.16
C PRO A 476 28.48 19.62 5.57
N VAL A 477 27.50 18.99 6.23
CA VAL A 477 27.65 18.39 7.57
C VAL A 477 28.23 16.98 7.55
N CYS A 478 28.48 16.39 6.37
CA CYS A 478 29.10 15.08 6.24
C CYS A 478 30.64 15.21 6.23
N PRO A 479 31.35 14.78 7.30
CA PRO A 479 32.80 15.00 7.40
C PRO A 479 33.63 14.19 6.39
N VAL A 480 33.00 13.20 5.74
CA VAL A 480 33.65 12.28 4.80
C VAL A 480 33.10 12.39 3.38
N TYR A 481 32.25 13.39 3.11
CA TYR A 481 31.66 13.65 1.79
C TYR A 481 30.89 12.44 1.21
N ALA A 482 30.24 11.65 2.07
CA ALA A 482 29.37 10.56 1.63
C ALA A 482 28.05 11.06 1.02
N ALA A 483 27.64 12.29 1.35
CA ALA A 483 26.56 13.01 0.69
C ALA A 483 27.13 14.19 -0.10
N TYR A 484 26.76 14.32 -1.37
CA TYR A 484 27.28 15.31 -2.30
C TYR A 484 26.30 15.54 -3.47
N HIS A 485 26.38 16.67 -4.16
CA HIS A 485 25.61 16.88 -5.39
C HIS A 485 26.30 16.24 -6.60
N THR A 486 25.53 15.49 -7.40
CA THR A 486 25.98 15.01 -8.72
C THR A 486 25.85 16.12 -9.78
N ALA A 487 26.50 15.92 -10.92
CA ALA A 487 26.43 16.82 -12.08
C ALA A 487 25.01 17.10 -12.56
N ASP A 488 24.15 16.07 -12.52
CA ASP A 488 22.75 16.11 -12.94
C ASP A 488 21.79 16.53 -11.81
N GLY A 489 22.33 17.21 -10.78
CA GLY A 489 21.54 17.86 -9.73
C GLY A 489 20.91 16.91 -8.70
N LEU A 490 21.29 15.63 -8.68
CA LEU A 490 20.83 14.70 -7.64
C LEU A 490 21.65 14.93 -6.38
N ASN A 491 20.98 14.84 -5.23
CA ASN A 491 21.70 14.64 -4.00
C ASN A 491 22.18 13.18 -3.96
N GLY A 492 23.48 12.93 -4.09
CA GLY A 492 24.10 11.62 -4.01
C GLY A 492 24.19 11.11 -2.56
N GLN A 493 24.06 9.80 -2.37
CA GLN A 493 24.43 9.11 -1.13
C GLN A 493 25.33 7.94 -1.50
N VAL A 494 26.61 8.05 -1.16
CA VAL A 494 27.61 6.99 -1.36
C VAL A 494 27.65 6.15 -0.09
N TYR A 495 27.06 4.96 -0.16
CA TYR A 495 26.83 4.11 1.01
C TYR A 495 28.13 3.69 1.70
N ASN A 496 29.09 3.18 0.93
CA ASN A 496 30.40 2.70 1.41
C ASN A 496 31.32 3.81 1.94
N ARG A 497 31.03 5.09 1.68
CA ARG A 497 31.78 6.23 2.26
C ARG A 497 31.21 6.68 3.59
N CYS A 498 29.98 6.30 3.93
CA CYS A 498 29.30 6.76 5.13
C CYS A 498 29.92 6.11 6.38
N VAL A 499 30.45 6.92 7.29
CA VAL A 499 31.01 6.47 8.58
C VAL A 499 30.02 6.58 9.75
N GLY A 500 28.74 6.80 9.46
CA GLY A 500 27.67 6.70 10.47
C GLY A 500 27.59 7.81 11.51
N THR A 501 28.11 9.02 11.24
CA THR A 501 27.99 10.17 12.19
C THR A 501 26.56 10.63 12.41
N ARG A 502 25.64 10.29 11.48
CA ARG A 502 24.21 10.62 11.49
C ARG A 502 23.84 12.10 11.40
N TYR A 503 24.82 13.00 11.32
CA TYR A 503 24.56 14.44 11.37
C TYR A 503 23.76 14.96 10.16
N CYS A 504 23.90 14.30 9.01
CA CYS A 504 23.11 14.60 7.80
C CYS A 504 21.59 14.44 8.02
N SER A 505 21.14 13.55 8.91
CA SER A 505 19.71 13.42 9.25
C SER A 505 19.25 14.56 10.17
N ASN A 506 20.08 14.95 11.13
CA ASN A 506 19.79 16.09 12.01
C ASN A 506 19.60 17.39 11.21
N ASN A 507 20.49 17.65 10.24
CA ASN A 507 20.44 18.87 9.44
C ASN A 507 19.40 18.82 8.29
N CYS A 508 18.89 17.64 7.94
CA CYS A 508 17.81 17.52 6.96
C CYS A 508 16.49 18.01 7.59
N PRO A 509 15.87 19.11 7.10
CA PRO A 509 14.64 19.63 7.71
C PRO A 509 13.46 18.66 7.56
N TYR A 510 13.48 17.86 6.50
CA TYR A 510 12.46 16.86 6.21
C TYR A 510 12.65 15.53 6.96
N LYS A 511 13.80 15.28 7.63
CA LYS A 511 14.09 14.00 8.32
C LYS A 511 13.86 12.76 7.44
N VAL A 512 14.35 12.79 6.21
CA VAL A 512 14.21 11.74 5.17
C VAL A 512 15.54 11.01 4.89
N ARG A 513 16.43 11.02 5.88
CA ARG A 513 17.67 10.24 5.92
C ARG A 513 17.53 9.17 7.00
N TYR A 514 17.59 7.91 6.58
CA TYR A 514 17.33 6.74 7.42
C TYR A 514 18.64 6.03 7.73
N PHE A 515 18.82 5.56 8.95
CA PHE A 515 20.08 5.00 9.42
C PHE A 515 19.96 3.50 9.67
N ASN A 516 20.89 2.72 9.10
CA ASN A 516 21.00 1.30 9.39
C ASN A 516 21.58 1.08 10.78
N TRP A 517 20.72 0.83 11.77
CA TRP A 517 21.13 0.59 13.16
C TRP A 517 21.78 -0.78 13.35
N PHE A 518 21.30 -1.77 12.61
CA PHE A 518 21.75 -3.15 12.62
C PHE A 518 22.12 -3.59 11.21
N ASN A 519 22.73 -4.78 11.09
CA ASN A 519 22.97 -5.37 9.80
C ASN A 519 21.75 -6.21 9.39
N TYR A 520 20.86 -5.62 8.58
CA TYR A 520 19.64 -6.30 8.13
C TYR A 520 19.89 -7.33 7.02
N ALA A 521 21.10 -7.37 6.46
CA ALA A 521 21.50 -8.29 5.40
C ALA A 521 22.34 -9.47 5.92
N GLU A 522 22.61 -9.53 7.23
CA GLU A 522 23.40 -10.60 7.84
C GLU A 522 22.61 -11.91 7.89
N PRO A 523 23.08 -12.98 7.20
CA PRO A 523 22.38 -14.27 7.21
C PRO A 523 22.29 -14.87 8.61
N GLY A 524 21.08 -15.21 9.05
CA GLY A 524 20.84 -15.71 10.40
C GLY A 524 21.00 -14.67 11.52
N GLY A 525 21.18 -13.39 11.17
CA GLY A 525 21.20 -12.29 12.14
C GLY A 525 19.84 -12.06 12.78
N GLU A 526 19.82 -11.51 14.00
CA GLU A 526 18.58 -11.21 14.75
C GLU A 526 17.60 -10.33 13.96
N TRP A 527 18.14 -9.41 13.15
CA TRP A 527 17.38 -8.44 12.36
C TRP A 527 17.40 -8.74 10.85
N GLU A 528 17.66 -10.00 10.45
CA GLU A 528 17.72 -10.38 9.04
C GLU A 528 16.39 -10.07 8.31
N SER A 529 16.46 -9.25 7.26
CA SER A 529 15.30 -8.85 6.45
C SER A 529 15.03 -9.78 5.27
N TRP A 530 16.05 -10.51 4.79
CA TRP A 530 15.96 -11.32 3.57
C TRP A 530 16.50 -12.74 3.76
N PRO A 531 15.91 -13.53 4.69
CA PRO A 531 16.26 -14.93 4.84
C PRO A 531 15.99 -15.71 3.55
N ASP A 532 16.81 -16.71 3.25
CA ASP A 532 16.65 -17.56 2.06
C ASP A 532 15.21 -18.11 1.93
N PRO A 533 14.58 -18.07 0.73
CA PRO A 533 15.09 -17.53 -0.55
C PRO A 533 14.76 -16.06 -0.81
N LEU A 534 14.32 -15.28 0.19
CA LEU A 534 13.91 -13.87 0.01
C LEU A 534 15.04 -12.95 -0.44
N ASN A 535 16.30 -13.34 -0.30
CA ASN A 535 17.45 -12.67 -0.88
C ASN A 535 17.38 -12.58 -2.42
N MET A 536 16.63 -13.47 -3.08
CA MET A 536 16.38 -13.40 -4.54
C MET A 536 15.51 -12.19 -4.94
N LEU A 537 14.83 -11.54 -3.99
CA LEU A 537 14.02 -10.34 -4.25
C LEU A 537 14.87 -9.08 -4.43
N LEU A 538 16.15 -9.14 -4.06
CA LEU A 538 17.04 -7.99 -4.08
C LEU A 538 17.32 -7.57 -5.52
N ASN A 539 17.08 -6.29 -5.80
CA ASN A 539 17.47 -5.65 -7.05
C ASN A 539 19.00 -5.68 -7.20
N PRO A 540 19.56 -6.33 -8.23
CA PRO A 540 21.01 -6.43 -8.42
C PRO A 540 21.67 -5.08 -8.73
N ASP A 541 20.91 -4.09 -9.20
CA ASP A 541 21.42 -2.77 -9.58
C ASP A 541 21.52 -1.80 -8.39
N VAL A 542 21.08 -2.22 -7.20
CA VAL A 542 21.08 -1.38 -5.99
C VAL A 542 21.86 -2.06 -4.87
N THR A 543 22.84 -1.34 -4.32
CA THR A 543 23.62 -1.78 -3.16
C THR A 543 22.70 -2.21 -2.01
N VAL A 544 22.93 -3.38 -1.44
CA VAL A 544 22.38 -3.76 -0.12
C VAL A 544 23.26 -3.13 0.95
N ARG A 545 22.67 -2.38 1.88
CA ARG A 545 23.45 -1.57 2.82
C ARG A 545 23.76 -2.34 4.09
N GLU A 546 24.94 -2.09 4.62
CA GLU A 546 25.40 -2.63 5.90
C GLU A 546 25.00 -1.71 7.07
N LYS A 547 25.24 -2.22 8.28
CA LYS A 547 25.14 -1.47 9.52
C LYS A 547 25.97 -0.17 9.48
N GLY A 548 25.44 0.89 10.07
CA GLY A 548 26.18 2.15 10.26
C GLY A 548 26.09 3.12 9.08
N VAL A 549 25.31 2.79 8.05
CA VAL A 549 25.20 3.61 6.83
C VAL A 549 23.88 4.38 6.79
N MET A 550 23.94 5.62 6.31
CA MET A 550 22.77 6.44 5.99
C MET A 550 22.22 6.15 4.60
N GLU A 551 20.90 6.17 4.50
CA GLU A 551 20.14 5.99 3.28
C GLU A 551 19.14 7.13 3.07
N LYS A 552 18.66 7.26 1.83
CA LYS A 552 17.60 8.19 1.46
C LYS A 552 17.08 7.85 0.08
N CYS A 553 15.93 8.40 -0.28
CA CYS A 553 15.48 8.41 -1.68
C CYS A 553 16.56 9.02 -2.59
N THR A 554 16.89 8.30 -3.67
CA THR A 554 17.88 8.68 -4.69
C THR A 554 17.22 9.03 -6.03
N PHE A 555 15.89 9.23 -6.06
CA PHE A 555 15.10 9.26 -7.30
C PHE A 555 15.28 8.01 -8.18
N CYS A 556 15.52 6.84 -7.54
CA CYS A 556 15.82 5.59 -8.23
C CYS A 556 17.00 5.76 -9.20
N VAL A 557 18.14 6.22 -8.68
CA VAL A 557 19.34 6.54 -9.47
C VAL A 557 19.77 5.41 -10.41
N GLN A 558 19.56 4.14 -10.03
CA GLN A 558 19.79 2.98 -10.88
C GLN A 558 19.01 3.04 -12.21
N ARG A 559 17.76 3.50 -12.18
CA ARG A 559 16.93 3.69 -13.38
C ARG A 559 17.38 4.89 -14.21
N ILE A 560 17.76 5.99 -13.53
CA ILE A 560 18.33 7.17 -14.19
C ILE A 560 19.60 6.79 -14.96
N ARG A 561 20.52 6.08 -14.30
CA ARG A 561 21.81 5.67 -14.88
C ARG A 561 21.61 4.66 -16.01
N ALA A 562 20.69 3.70 -15.86
CA ALA A 562 20.36 2.76 -16.93
C ALA A 562 19.84 3.48 -18.19
N ALA A 563 18.91 4.42 -18.05
CA ALA A 563 18.38 5.18 -19.18
C ALA A 563 19.43 6.10 -19.82
N GLN A 564 20.23 6.80 -19.01
CA GLN A 564 21.35 7.63 -19.50
C GLN A 564 22.38 6.78 -20.27
N ASN A 565 22.71 5.58 -19.77
CA ASN A 565 23.62 4.67 -20.44
C ASN A 565 23.05 4.20 -21.79
N ARG A 566 21.78 3.83 -21.85
CA ARG A 566 21.10 3.44 -23.09
C ARG A 566 21.07 4.60 -24.09
N ALA A 567 20.66 5.78 -23.67
CA ALA A 567 20.62 6.96 -24.53
C ALA A 567 22.01 7.30 -25.09
N ARG A 568 23.07 7.18 -24.26
CA ARG A 568 24.46 7.33 -24.71
C ARG A 568 24.88 6.27 -25.73
N LEU A 569 24.46 5.02 -25.58
CA LEU A 569 24.75 3.95 -26.55
C LEU A 569 24.03 4.18 -27.89
N GLU A 570 22.87 4.85 -27.85
CA GLU A 570 22.05 5.21 -29.02
C GLU A 570 22.39 6.60 -29.59
N ASP A 571 23.46 7.24 -29.10
CA ASP A 571 23.92 8.58 -29.49
C ASP A 571 22.82 9.66 -29.45
N ARG A 572 22.00 9.63 -28.39
CA ARG A 572 20.92 10.58 -28.18
C ARG A 572 20.79 11.01 -26.71
N GLY A 573 20.04 12.08 -26.48
CA GLY A 573 19.61 12.48 -25.15
C GLY A 573 18.55 11.53 -24.58
N VAL A 574 18.41 11.57 -23.25
CA VAL A 574 17.27 10.94 -22.55
C VAL A 574 16.00 11.70 -22.88
N GLN A 575 14.93 10.98 -23.21
CA GLN A 575 13.63 11.57 -23.55
C GLN A 575 12.66 11.51 -22.35
N ASP A 576 11.66 12.41 -22.32
CA ASP A 576 10.62 12.38 -21.29
C ASP A 576 9.89 11.02 -21.30
N GLY A 577 9.59 10.50 -20.12
CA GLY A 577 9.00 9.18 -19.94
C GLY A 577 9.97 7.98 -20.00
N GLU A 578 11.20 8.14 -20.47
CA GLU A 578 12.18 7.03 -20.46
C GLU A 578 12.64 6.63 -19.05
N ILE A 579 12.57 7.57 -18.11
CA ILE A 579 12.86 7.33 -16.69
C ILE A 579 11.59 7.51 -15.89
N THR A 580 11.11 6.42 -15.31
CA THR A 580 10.04 6.45 -14.33
C THR A 580 10.52 5.78 -13.04
N PRO A 581 10.72 6.54 -11.94
CA PRO A 581 11.04 6.00 -10.63
C PRO A 581 9.93 5.05 -10.15
N ALA A 582 10.28 4.06 -9.33
CA ALA A 582 9.34 3.04 -8.87
C ALA A 582 8.10 3.64 -8.17
N CYS A 583 8.27 4.71 -7.40
CA CYS A 583 7.15 5.39 -6.74
C CYS A 583 6.16 6.04 -7.74
N ALA A 584 6.63 6.54 -8.87
CA ALA A 584 5.80 7.12 -9.92
C ALA A 584 5.09 6.02 -10.72
N GLN A 585 5.83 4.97 -11.11
CA GLN A 585 5.29 3.83 -11.86
C GLN A 585 4.18 3.10 -11.10
N ALA A 586 4.32 2.98 -9.78
CA ALA A 586 3.35 2.28 -8.93
C ALA A 586 2.15 3.15 -8.51
N CYS A 587 2.14 4.44 -8.81
CA CYS A 587 1.07 5.34 -8.37
C CYS A 587 -0.18 5.19 -9.27
N PRO A 588 -1.28 4.58 -8.78
CA PRO A 588 -2.43 4.28 -9.64
C PRO A 588 -3.18 5.53 -10.12
N SER A 589 -3.05 6.65 -9.40
CA SER A 589 -3.68 7.92 -9.76
C SER A 589 -2.76 8.87 -10.53
N GLU A 590 -1.53 8.42 -10.87
CA GLU A 590 -0.50 9.26 -11.49
C GLU A 590 -0.26 10.60 -10.76
N ALA A 591 -0.34 10.56 -9.43
CA ALA A 591 -0.09 11.73 -8.60
C ALA A 591 1.38 12.17 -8.63
N ILE A 592 2.31 11.23 -8.86
CA ILE A 592 3.75 11.49 -8.88
C ILE A 592 4.22 11.47 -10.33
N VAL A 593 4.82 12.56 -10.78
CA VAL A 593 5.41 12.71 -12.12
C VAL A 593 6.88 13.06 -11.96
N PHE A 594 7.75 12.40 -12.71
CA PHE A 594 9.20 12.59 -12.67
C PHE A 594 9.72 12.90 -14.06
N GLY A 595 10.77 13.70 -14.17
CA GLY A 595 11.42 14.00 -15.44
C GLY A 595 12.50 15.06 -15.30
N ASP A 596 12.93 15.61 -16.44
CA ASP A 596 13.89 16.71 -16.49
C ASP A 596 13.19 18.07 -16.42
N LEU A 597 13.55 18.90 -15.43
CA LEU A 597 13.06 20.26 -15.25
C LEU A 597 13.67 21.27 -16.23
N HIS A 598 14.82 20.96 -16.84
CA HIS A 598 15.43 21.81 -17.85
C HIS A 598 14.76 21.66 -19.22
N ASP A 599 14.27 20.46 -19.54
CA ASP A 599 13.38 20.24 -20.69
C ASP A 599 12.04 20.94 -20.44
N ARG A 600 11.83 22.08 -21.12
CA ARG A 600 10.60 22.88 -21.00
C ARG A 600 9.36 22.19 -21.56
N SER A 601 9.54 21.14 -22.37
CA SER A 601 8.45 20.35 -22.95
C SER A 601 8.02 19.18 -22.06
N SER A 602 8.80 18.84 -21.03
CA SER A 602 8.52 17.71 -20.15
C SER A 602 7.25 17.91 -19.31
N ARG A 603 6.57 16.79 -19.00
CA ARG A 603 5.37 16.82 -18.14
C ARG A 603 5.67 17.42 -16.76
N VAL A 604 6.86 17.15 -16.20
CA VAL A 604 7.25 17.68 -14.88
C VAL A 604 7.51 19.19 -14.92
N ALA A 605 8.13 19.72 -15.97
CA ALA A 605 8.37 21.16 -16.09
C ALA A 605 7.07 21.94 -16.26
N ALA A 606 6.08 21.38 -16.97
CA ALA A 606 4.74 21.95 -17.07
C ALA A 606 4.04 21.99 -15.69
N LEU A 607 4.07 20.88 -14.94
CA LEU A 607 3.47 20.82 -13.60
C LEU A 607 4.20 21.69 -12.58
N ALA A 608 5.52 21.85 -12.68
CA ALA A 608 6.28 22.72 -11.79
C ALA A 608 5.91 24.21 -11.94
N ARG A 609 5.30 24.60 -13.07
CA ARG A 609 4.79 25.97 -13.33
C ARG A 609 3.28 26.11 -13.09
N ASP A 610 2.61 25.04 -12.66
CA ASP A 610 1.19 25.10 -12.28
C ASP A 610 1.02 26.11 -11.12
N PRO A 611 0.06 27.04 -11.19
CA PRO A 611 -0.18 28.02 -10.12
C PRO A 611 -0.49 27.44 -8.74
N ARG A 612 -0.87 26.16 -8.67
CA ARG A 612 -1.07 25.43 -7.40
C ARG A 612 0.25 24.95 -6.78
N GLY A 613 1.36 25.13 -7.49
CA GLY A 613 2.68 24.66 -7.11
C GLY A 613 3.24 25.37 -5.89
N TYR A 614 3.83 24.59 -4.98
CA TYR A 614 4.59 25.08 -3.82
C TYR A 614 5.73 24.12 -3.45
N HIS A 615 6.67 24.62 -2.65
CA HIS A 615 7.76 23.84 -2.09
C HIS A 615 7.59 23.72 -0.58
N VAL A 616 7.72 22.50 -0.04
CA VAL A 616 7.60 22.28 1.40
C VAL A 616 8.76 22.94 2.14
N LEU A 617 8.44 23.77 3.14
CA LEU A 617 9.39 24.57 3.93
C LEU A 617 10.24 25.51 3.06
N GLU A 618 9.59 26.24 2.14
CA GLU A 618 10.24 27.18 1.23
C GLU A 618 11.10 28.23 1.95
N SER A 619 10.64 28.74 3.10
CA SER A 619 11.39 29.65 3.98
C SER A 619 12.77 29.13 4.46
N ARG A 620 13.07 27.84 4.29
CA ARG A 620 14.40 27.27 4.60
C ARG A 620 15.40 27.38 3.45
N ASN A 621 14.97 27.86 2.28
CA ASN A 621 15.80 28.06 1.09
C ASN A 621 16.65 26.83 0.72
N THR A 622 16.08 25.63 0.90
CA THR A 622 16.73 24.38 0.51
C THR A 622 16.67 24.13 -1.01
N LYS A 623 15.88 24.92 -1.73
CA LYS A 623 15.62 24.81 -3.18
C LYS A 623 15.27 23.37 -3.60
N PRO A 624 14.16 22.79 -3.09
CA PRO A 624 13.72 21.44 -3.44
C PRO A 624 13.63 21.21 -4.96
N ALA A 625 13.94 19.99 -5.41
CA ALA A 625 13.63 19.55 -6.78
C ALA A 625 12.23 18.94 -6.91
N ILE A 626 11.46 18.93 -5.81
CA ILE A 626 10.07 18.46 -5.78
C ILE A 626 9.14 19.65 -5.66
N THR A 627 8.22 19.78 -6.61
CA THR A 627 7.09 20.72 -6.55
C THR A 627 5.83 19.96 -6.17
N TYR A 628 5.15 20.40 -5.11
CA TYR A 628 3.85 19.86 -4.72
C TYR A 628 2.74 20.71 -5.32
N LEU A 629 1.65 20.11 -5.78
CA LEU A 629 0.45 20.83 -6.17
C LEU A 629 -0.58 20.72 -5.04
N ALA A 630 -1.10 21.86 -4.59
CA ALA A 630 -2.06 21.92 -3.49
C ALA A 630 -3.31 21.07 -3.73
N ARG A 631 -3.87 20.52 -2.63
CA ARG A 631 -5.09 19.73 -2.62
C ARG A 631 -6.29 20.64 -2.93
N VAL A 632 -7.06 20.35 -3.97
CA VAL A 632 -8.28 21.12 -4.29
C VAL A 632 -9.52 20.45 -3.66
N VAL A 633 -10.33 21.21 -2.94
CA VAL A 633 -11.54 20.72 -2.25
C VAL A 633 -12.82 21.44 -2.72
N GLN A 634 -13.95 20.72 -2.74
CA GLN A 634 -15.28 21.26 -3.08
C GLN A 634 -15.94 21.82 -1.79
N GLY A 635 -15.67 23.08 -1.46
CA GLY A 635 -16.22 23.79 -0.30
C GLY A 635 -15.37 25.02 0.06
N GLU A 636 -15.84 25.85 1.00
CA GLU A 636 -14.93 26.81 1.66
C GLU A 636 -13.86 25.98 2.39
N ALA A 637 -12.59 26.16 2.03
CA ALA A 637 -11.51 25.70 2.90
C ALA A 637 -11.70 26.53 4.17
N THR A 638 -12.06 25.86 5.26
CA THR A 638 -11.87 26.45 6.58
C THR A 638 -10.39 26.74 6.65
N GLU A 639 -10.03 28.03 6.71
CA GLU A 639 -8.64 28.45 6.87
C GLU A 639 -8.05 27.68 8.05
N ALA A 640 -6.94 26.99 7.79
CA ALA A 640 -6.19 26.26 8.80
C ALA A 640 -5.62 27.26 9.81
#